data_AF-A0A1V4T9J1-F1
#
_entry.id   AF-A0A1V4T9J1-F1
#
_cell.length_a   1.000
_cell.length_b   1.000
_cell.length_c   1.000
_cell.angle_alpha   90.00
_cell.angle_beta   90.00
_cell.angle_gamma   90.00
#
_symmetry.space_group_name_H-M   'P 1'
#
loop_
_entity.id
_entity.type
_entity.pdbx_description
1 polymer ?
#
loop_
_entity_poly.entity_id
_entity_poly.type
_entity_poly.pdbx_seq_one_letter_code
_entity_poly.pdbx_strand_id
1 'polypeptide(L)'
;MPLKNEHLSSKLPASRVYTLSVTPLGSRIVVLVLVALLVGLLQFLLKTPLNILDERLGSLNWQLNTDTETERRLIIVAIDEKSLQEVGSWPWSRATLAKLSDQLQAYGASSQIYDLVFPEARTDDALLAETFKKNRALIAQIPLLNSTQQTGVASTAFSAQCHEAMPVATGILGNSSSLSYRSNLQDNMSIPAGHITPTVDSDGAVRFQAPFICYQGQAYPSLALAALLHNLQIDQLEWKKAPSLFSLEPDWTLVAPNYPLLQVPLNTLGEMRVNYAKSPSSFITLSAADVLAQRIDPKWLQNNWVLIGATAFSLGDLVPSPHSGLTPGIEIQARLITSLLDQEIPYTPAAQSLYHGVLGLLQAVLLIALASLIGQHRYAFARACLLSTPIVLPLLVLALHQWMISYQLWLGWLPSALFGTIAALSIIALEYLRNRQERQRLYDNLSSYLPESIANEIAFHAPSEQVQARERHFIVLNADLRNFSAYQQQRPAEETALLLHCFFSIATRVIEENKGTVYELHADSLLAVWPLEAPLVAVPQPSNNNPADVAQGQHAYQASQQLHQSLQALLDRPLPETLEPLALGVGIAAGSVTEGTLGAAGRRTQTLLGETVTLALRIQSMTAELAYPTLCNDSFAKLLPVAQKQNVGRYLLEGLTQPRALYSLKTSGKVAQLFPEHKSEHSG
;
A
#
# COMPACT_ATOMS: atom_id res chain seq x y z
N MET A 1 -18.39 -62.52 -21.95
CA MET A 1 -19.02 -62.37 -20.61
C MET A 1 -18.30 -61.24 -19.89
N PRO A 2 -19.01 -60.25 -19.33
CA PRO A 2 -18.43 -59.01 -18.88
C PRO A 2 -17.82 -59.17 -17.48
N LEU A 3 -16.58 -58.72 -17.29
CA LEU A 3 -15.98 -58.59 -15.97
C LEU A 3 -15.83 -57.11 -15.64
N LYS A 4 -16.65 -56.73 -14.66
CA LYS A 4 -16.69 -55.50 -13.87
C LYS A 4 -15.41 -54.67 -13.85
N ASN A 5 -15.51 -53.46 -14.39
CA ASN A 5 -14.69 -52.31 -14.02
C ASN A 5 -15.15 -51.81 -12.65
N GLU A 6 -14.57 -52.33 -11.57
CA GLU A 6 -14.65 -51.70 -10.25
C GLU A 6 -13.25 -51.67 -9.61
N HIS A 7 -12.88 -50.48 -9.14
CA HIS A 7 -11.74 -50.15 -8.29
C HIS A 7 -10.34 -50.10 -8.92
N LEU A 8 -10.03 -48.96 -9.54
CA LEU A 8 -8.75 -48.26 -9.33
C LEU A 8 -8.84 -46.79 -9.79
N SER A 9 -9.83 -46.06 -9.29
CA SER A 9 -9.74 -44.59 -9.22
C SER A 9 -8.93 -44.23 -7.98
N SER A 10 -7.60 -44.26 -8.09
CA SER A 10 -6.74 -43.65 -7.09
C SER A 10 -7.05 -42.15 -7.08
N LYS A 11 -7.68 -41.72 -5.98
CA LYS A 11 -7.85 -40.32 -5.62
C LYS A 11 -6.46 -39.72 -5.42
N LEU A 12 -5.86 -39.20 -6.49
CA LEU A 12 -4.88 -38.13 -6.36
C LEU A 12 -5.66 -36.88 -5.92
N PRO A 13 -5.33 -36.24 -4.80
CA PRO A 13 -5.91 -34.95 -4.48
C PRO A 13 -5.36 -33.96 -5.49
N ALA A 14 -6.16 -33.63 -6.51
CA ALA A 14 -5.98 -32.39 -7.25
C ALA A 14 -6.11 -31.26 -6.24
N SER A 15 -4.99 -30.81 -5.70
CA SER A 15 -4.93 -29.66 -4.82
C SER A 15 -5.46 -28.48 -5.63
N ARG A 16 -6.62 -28.02 -5.19
CA ARG A 16 -7.38 -26.90 -5.72
C ARG A 16 -6.48 -25.66 -5.80
N VAL A 17 -5.93 -25.39 -6.97
CA VAL A 17 -5.45 -24.04 -7.33
C VAL A 17 -6.62 -23.30 -7.98
N TYR A 18 -7.66 -23.04 -7.19
CA TYR A 18 -8.64 -22.00 -7.49
C TYR A 18 -8.00 -20.64 -7.16
N THR A 19 -7.02 -20.20 -7.93
CA THR A 19 -6.50 -18.82 -7.84
C THR A 19 -6.85 -18.08 -9.12
N LEU A 20 -8.01 -17.40 -9.03
CA LEU A 20 -8.52 -16.32 -9.89
C LEU A 20 -8.56 -16.65 -11.39
N SER A 21 -9.68 -17.22 -11.83
CA SER A 21 -10.19 -17.14 -13.21
C SER A 21 -10.64 -15.72 -13.61
N VAL A 22 -10.15 -14.68 -12.91
CA VAL A 22 -10.51 -13.29 -13.12
C VAL A 22 -9.48 -12.67 -14.07
N THR A 23 -9.97 -11.98 -15.10
CA THR A 23 -9.11 -11.27 -16.04
C THR A 23 -8.20 -10.27 -15.33
N PRO A 24 -7.02 -9.94 -15.89
CA PRO A 24 -6.12 -8.93 -15.33
C PRO A 24 -6.80 -7.62 -14.94
N LEU A 25 -7.74 -7.18 -15.78
CA LEU A 25 -8.48 -5.94 -15.57
C LEU A 25 -9.53 -6.09 -14.46
N GLY A 26 -10.23 -7.22 -14.40
CA GLY A 26 -11.22 -7.50 -13.36
C GLY A 26 -10.62 -7.52 -11.96
N SER A 27 -9.46 -8.14 -11.77
CA SER A 27 -8.80 -8.20 -10.45
C SER A 27 -8.31 -6.83 -9.99
N ARG A 28 -7.79 -5.99 -10.90
CA ARG A 28 -7.40 -4.60 -10.61
C ARG A 28 -8.59 -3.76 -10.18
N ILE A 29 -9.71 -3.83 -10.91
CA ILE A 29 -10.93 -3.09 -10.57
C ILE A 29 -11.45 -3.50 -9.19
N VAL A 30 -11.55 -4.81 -8.92
CA VAL A 30 -12.00 -5.32 -7.62
C VAL A 30 -11.12 -4.80 -6.48
N VAL A 31 -9.79 -4.85 -6.64
CA VAL A 31 -8.86 -4.31 -5.64
C VAL A 31 -9.08 -2.82 -5.41
N LEU A 32 -9.23 -2.03 -6.47
CA LEU A 32 -9.45 -0.58 -6.35
C LEU A 32 -10.78 -0.23 -5.69
N VAL A 33 -11.84 -0.99 -5.97
CA VAL A 33 -13.15 -0.84 -5.30
C VAL A 33 -13.03 -1.18 -3.81
N LEU A 34 -12.33 -2.27 -3.46
CA LEU A 34 -12.08 -2.62 -2.06
C LEU A 34 -11.26 -1.55 -1.33
N VAL A 35 -10.26 -0.96 -1.99
CA VAL A 35 -9.50 0.16 -1.44
C VAL A 35 -10.36 1.39 -1.24
N ALA A 36 -11.24 1.74 -2.19
CA ALA A 36 -12.16 2.86 -2.04
C ALA A 36 -13.09 2.66 -0.82
N LEU A 37 -13.64 1.45 -0.65
CA LEU A 37 -14.45 1.10 0.51
C LEU A 37 -13.64 1.16 1.82
N LEU A 38 -12.40 0.67 1.82
CA LEU A 38 -11.51 0.74 2.98
C LEU A 38 -11.20 2.19 3.37
N VAL A 39 -10.89 3.04 2.40
CA VAL A 39 -10.62 4.47 2.66
C VAL A 39 -11.88 5.15 3.18
N GLY A 40 -13.06 4.88 2.59
CA GLY A 40 -14.33 5.39 3.11
C GLY A 40 -14.60 4.95 4.55
N LEU A 41 -14.30 3.68 4.88
CA LEU A 41 -14.42 3.16 6.24
C LEU A 41 -13.43 3.83 7.21
N LEU A 42 -12.18 4.05 6.79
CA LEU A 42 -11.18 4.76 7.59
C LEU A 42 -11.60 6.21 7.84
N GLN A 43 -12.11 6.92 6.83
CA GLN A 43 -12.64 8.27 6.97
C GLN A 43 -13.82 8.35 7.94
N PHE A 44 -14.67 7.32 7.96
CA PHE A 44 -15.77 7.23 8.91
C PHE A 44 -15.30 6.93 10.35
N LEU A 45 -14.43 5.92 10.53
CA LEU A 45 -13.98 5.48 11.86
C LEU A 45 -12.97 6.44 12.50
N LEU A 46 -12.13 7.11 11.70
CA LEU A 46 -11.05 7.98 12.14
C LEU A 46 -11.30 9.44 11.73
N LYS A 47 -12.57 9.85 11.63
CA LYS A 47 -12.97 11.19 11.14
C LYS A 47 -12.19 12.33 11.80
N THR A 48 -12.19 12.39 13.14
CA THR A 48 -11.55 13.48 13.89
C THR A 48 -10.03 13.53 13.69
N PRO A 49 -9.24 12.46 13.93
CA PRO A 49 -7.79 12.52 13.74
C PRO A 49 -7.38 12.75 12.28
N LEU A 50 -8.12 12.21 11.31
CA LEU A 50 -7.84 12.44 9.89
C LEU A 50 -8.14 13.90 9.50
N ASN A 51 -9.24 14.48 9.97
CA ASN A 51 -9.53 15.90 9.74
C ASN A 51 -8.46 16.82 10.35
N ILE A 52 -7.97 16.52 11.55
CA ILE A 52 -6.86 17.30 12.15
C ILE A 52 -5.62 17.26 11.25
N LEU A 53 -5.28 16.07 10.70
CA LEU A 53 -4.14 15.93 9.80
C LEU A 53 -4.35 16.68 8.47
N ASP A 54 -5.57 16.59 7.91
CA ASP A 54 -5.96 17.32 6.70
C ASP A 54 -5.83 18.83 6.90
N GLU A 55 -6.33 19.36 8.01
CA GLU A 55 -6.27 20.78 8.36
C GLU A 55 -4.85 21.30 8.61
N ARG A 56 -4.03 20.54 9.36
CA ARG A 56 -2.65 20.93 9.68
C ARG A 56 -1.74 20.96 8.46
N LEU A 57 -1.78 19.92 7.63
CA LEU A 57 -0.96 19.87 6.42
C LEU A 57 -1.58 20.70 5.30
N GLY A 58 -2.91 20.84 5.29
CA GLY A 58 -3.63 21.66 4.33
C GLY A 58 -3.32 23.15 4.49
N SER A 59 -3.06 23.62 5.71
CA SER A 59 -2.72 25.03 6.01
C SER A 59 -1.23 25.38 5.83
N LEU A 60 -0.37 24.43 5.42
CA LEU A 60 1.07 24.66 5.27
C LEU A 60 1.41 25.87 4.40
N ASN A 61 0.64 26.13 3.33
CA ASN A 61 0.91 27.28 2.45
C ASN A 61 0.77 28.63 3.15
N TRP A 62 -0.07 28.75 4.18
CA TRP A 62 -0.18 29.99 4.97
C TRP A 62 1.08 30.29 5.79
N GLN A 63 1.84 29.26 6.15
CA GLN A 63 3.14 29.41 6.84
C GLN A 63 4.30 29.56 5.85
N LEU A 64 4.26 28.87 4.71
CA LEU A 64 5.35 28.86 3.73
C LEU A 64 5.33 30.07 2.80
N ASN A 65 4.14 30.53 2.40
CA ASN A 65 3.91 31.65 1.49
C ASN A 65 3.05 32.71 2.17
N THR A 66 3.56 33.26 3.27
CA THR A 66 2.86 34.28 4.04
C THR A 66 2.85 35.62 3.30
N ASP A 67 1.68 36.25 3.23
CA ASP A 67 1.55 37.63 2.76
C ASP A 67 2.11 38.60 3.81
N THR A 68 3.07 39.42 3.40
CA THR A 68 3.77 40.40 4.25
C THR A 68 3.36 41.84 3.95
N GLU A 69 2.37 42.05 3.07
CA GLU A 69 1.84 43.38 2.81
C GLU A 69 1.20 43.95 4.09
N THR A 70 1.59 45.17 4.45
CA THR A 70 1.10 45.85 5.64
C THR A 70 -0.38 46.20 5.48
N GLU A 71 -1.22 45.75 6.42
CA GLU A 71 -2.61 46.17 6.49
C GLU A 71 -2.67 47.59 7.09
N ARG A 72 -3.19 48.54 6.33
CA ARG A 72 -3.23 49.97 6.71
C ARG A 72 -4.63 50.47 7.05
N ARG A 73 -5.68 49.77 6.64
CA ARG A 73 -7.08 50.14 6.92
C ARG A 73 -7.45 49.85 8.37
N LEU A 74 -6.70 48.94 8.99
CA LEU A 74 -6.96 48.40 10.31
C LEU A 74 -5.75 48.56 11.22
N ILE A 75 -5.93 49.14 12.40
CA ILE A 75 -4.87 49.35 13.39
C ILE A 75 -5.26 48.68 14.70
N ILE A 76 -4.36 47.90 15.28
CA ILE A 76 -4.56 47.28 16.59
C ILE A 76 -3.99 48.22 17.66
N VAL A 77 -4.79 48.57 18.65
CA VAL A 77 -4.38 49.23 19.88
C VAL A 77 -4.40 48.19 21.00
N ALA A 78 -3.22 47.70 21.32
CA ALA A 78 -2.99 46.58 22.20
C ALA A 78 -2.97 46.99 23.67
N ILE A 79 -3.73 46.27 24.50
CA ILE A 79 -3.51 46.22 25.94
C ILE A 79 -2.40 45.19 26.16
N ASP A 80 -1.18 45.66 25.98
CA ASP A 80 0.06 44.91 26.09
C ASP A 80 0.67 45.02 27.50
N GLU A 81 1.78 44.33 27.71
CA GLU A 81 2.47 44.32 29.01
C GLU A 81 2.92 45.74 29.43
N LYS A 82 3.34 46.56 28.47
CA LYS A 82 3.67 47.97 28.68
C LYS A 82 2.45 48.75 29.18
N SER A 83 1.28 48.51 28.61
CA SER A 83 0.02 49.12 29.03
C SER A 83 -0.33 48.78 30.46
N LEU A 84 -0.15 47.52 30.87
CA LEU A 84 -0.40 47.09 32.25
C LEU A 84 0.59 47.71 33.25
N GLN A 85 1.85 47.91 32.84
CA GLN A 85 2.87 48.53 33.68
C GLN A 85 2.66 50.04 33.88
N GLU A 86 2.31 50.77 32.81
CA GLU A 86 2.20 52.23 32.87
C GLU A 86 0.82 52.72 33.33
N VAL A 87 -0.27 52.04 32.92
CA VAL A 87 -1.65 52.46 33.21
C VAL A 87 -2.19 51.80 34.49
N GLY A 88 -1.75 50.57 34.77
CA GLY A 88 -2.18 49.78 35.92
C GLY A 88 -2.81 48.43 35.51
N SER A 89 -3.10 47.60 36.52
CA SER A 89 -3.63 46.25 36.31
C SER A 89 -5.03 46.25 35.68
N TRP A 90 -5.28 45.30 34.79
CA TRP A 90 -6.60 45.01 34.26
C TRP A 90 -7.51 44.40 35.35
N PRO A 91 -8.82 44.68 35.39
CA PRO A 91 -9.60 45.56 34.51
C PRO A 91 -9.47 47.05 34.83
N TRP A 92 -9.21 47.86 33.81
CA TRP A 92 -9.15 49.33 33.95
C TRP A 92 -10.50 49.95 34.33
N SER A 93 -10.45 51.17 34.87
CA SER A 93 -11.67 51.95 35.17
C SER A 93 -12.41 52.34 33.89
N ARG A 94 -13.73 52.56 33.95
CA ARG A 94 -14.49 53.01 32.78
C ARG A 94 -14.07 54.41 32.37
N ALA A 95 -13.70 55.26 33.33
CA ALA A 95 -13.09 56.57 33.06
C ALA A 95 -11.79 56.45 32.23
N THR A 96 -10.93 55.47 32.52
CA THR A 96 -9.72 55.22 31.72
C THR A 96 -10.06 54.78 30.30
N LEU A 97 -11.05 53.90 30.13
CA LEU A 97 -11.51 53.44 28.81
C LEU A 97 -12.19 54.56 28.00
N ALA A 98 -12.96 55.43 28.66
CA ALA A 98 -13.54 56.61 28.05
C ALA A 98 -12.45 57.59 27.57
N LYS A 99 -11.43 57.84 28.41
CA LYS A 99 -10.27 58.64 28.04
C LYS A 99 -9.54 58.05 26.83
N LEU A 100 -9.33 56.73 26.79
CA LEU A 100 -8.73 56.06 25.63
C LEU A 100 -9.57 56.29 24.38
N SER A 101 -10.89 56.09 24.45
CA SER A 101 -11.81 56.28 23.33
C SER A 101 -11.78 57.71 22.77
N ASP A 102 -11.78 58.73 23.65
CA ASP A 102 -11.67 60.13 23.23
C ASP A 102 -10.32 60.45 22.59
N GLN A 103 -9.22 59.87 23.07
CA GLN A 103 -7.90 60.03 22.42
C GLN A 103 -7.88 59.38 21.03
N LEU A 104 -8.43 58.18 20.89
CA LEU A 104 -8.54 57.52 19.57
C LEU A 104 -9.38 58.36 18.59
N GLN A 105 -10.48 58.93 19.06
CA GLN A 105 -11.31 59.83 18.25
C GLN A 105 -10.55 61.11 17.88
N ALA A 106 -9.78 61.70 18.82
CA ALA A 106 -8.98 62.89 18.57
C ALA A 106 -7.87 62.65 17.53
N TYR A 107 -7.33 61.43 17.45
CA TYR A 107 -6.39 61.02 16.41
C TYR A 107 -7.06 60.63 15.08
N GLY A 108 -8.38 60.72 14.99
CA GLY A 108 -9.13 60.54 13.74
C GLY A 108 -9.53 59.09 13.44
N ALA A 109 -9.60 58.22 14.45
CA ALA A 109 -10.18 56.88 14.29
C ALA A 109 -11.60 56.98 13.70
N SER A 110 -11.88 56.24 12.63
CA SER A 110 -13.21 56.27 11.98
C SER A 110 -14.22 55.31 12.62
N SER A 111 -13.72 54.25 13.26
CA SER A 111 -14.49 53.26 14.01
C SER A 111 -13.62 52.69 15.13
N GLN A 112 -14.23 52.38 16.27
CA GLN A 112 -13.53 51.79 17.41
C GLN A 112 -14.17 50.43 17.75
N ILE A 113 -13.40 49.35 17.72
CA ILE A 113 -13.89 47.98 17.84
C ILE A 113 -13.20 47.36 19.04
N TYR A 114 -13.95 47.21 20.14
CA TYR A 114 -13.43 46.72 21.41
C TYR A 114 -13.69 45.22 21.53
N ASP A 115 -12.62 44.44 21.47
CA ASP A 115 -12.60 43.02 21.83
C ASP A 115 -12.54 42.87 23.36
N LEU A 116 -13.53 43.45 24.03
CA LEU A 116 -13.62 43.53 25.48
C LEU A 116 -15.08 43.37 25.92
N VAL A 117 -15.29 42.51 26.90
CA VAL A 117 -16.61 42.27 27.51
C VAL A 117 -16.66 42.93 28.89
N PHE A 118 -17.80 43.54 29.19
CA PHE A 118 -18.01 44.35 30.38
C PHE A 118 -19.14 43.79 31.27
N PRO A 119 -18.95 42.62 31.90
CA PRO A 119 -20.04 41.87 32.54
C PRO A 119 -20.61 42.54 33.80
N GLU A 120 -19.78 43.28 34.53
CA GLU A 120 -20.14 43.90 35.79
C GLU A 120 -20.48 45.39 35.61
N ALA A 121 -21.57 45.82 36.25
CA ALA A 121 -21.95 47.23 36.30
C ALA A 121 -20.97 48.01 37.19
N ARG A 122 -20.55 49.19 36.73
CA ARG A 122 -19.70 50.12 37.50
C ARG A 122 -20.30 51.52 37.56
N THR A 123 -19.87 52.30 38.54
CA THR A 123 -20.39 53.66 38.80
C THR A 123 -20.15 54.64 37.65
N ASP A 124 -19.12 54.39 36.84
CA ASP A 124 -18.67 55.18 35.70
C ASP A 124 -19.15 54.62 34.34
N ASP A 125 -20.09 53.66 34.33
CA ASP A 125 -20.63 53.09 33.09
C ASP A 125 -21.37 54.13 32.23
N ALA A 126 -22.07 55.10 32.84
CA ALA A 126 -22.79 56.14 32.10
C ALA A 126 -21.84 57.02 31.27
N LEU A 127 -20.69 57.39 31.84
CA LEU A 127 -19.65 58.15 31.14
C LEU A 127 -19.10 57.36 29.95
N LEU A 128 -18.85 56.06 30.15
CA LEU A 128 -18.36 55.20 29.08
C LEU A 128 -19.39 55.02 27.98
N ALA A 129 -20.66 54.78 28.32
CA ALA A 129 -21.74 54.64 27.37
C ALA A 129 -21.88 55.87 26.46
N GLU A 130 -21.88 57.07 27.05
CA GLU A 130 -21.94 58.33 26.31
C GLU A 130 -20.74 58.49 25.38
N THR A 131 -19.53 58.23 25.89
CA THR A 131 -18.28 58.35 25.12
C THR A 131 -18.23 57.36 23.96
N PHE A 132 -18.56 56.09 24.21
CA PHE A 132 -18.56 55.03 23.21
C PHE A 132 -19.58 55.29 22.11
N LYS A 133 -20.76 55.79 22.47
CA LYS A 133 -21.78 56.17 21.49
C LYS A 133 -21.31 57.35 20.62
N LYS A 134 -20.75 58.39 21.24
CA LYS A 134 -20.18 59.56 20.55
C LYS A 134 -19.08 59.16 19.57
N ASN A 135 -18.23 58.21 19.95
CA ASN A 135 -17.04 57.81 19.21
C ASN A 135 -17.25 56.55 18.34
N ARG A 136 -18.52 56.17 18.07
CA ARG A 136 -18.90 55.03 17.22
C ARG A 136 -18.20 53.72 17.61
N ALA A 137 -18.17 53.45 18.91
CA ALA A 137 -17.56 52.24 19.44
C ALA A 137 -18.50 51.04 19.32
N LEU A 138 -17.91 49.87 19.05
CA LEU A 138 -18.55 48.56 19.13
C LEU A 138 -17.86 47.75 20.22
N ILE A 139 -18.61 46.92 20.95
CA ILE A 139 -18.09 46.11 22.05
C ILE A 139 -18.32 44.61 21.84
N ALA A 140 -17.53 43.78 22.50
CA ALA A 140 -17.65 42.34 22.42
C ALA A 140 -18.71 41.79 23.38
N GLN A 141 -19.18 40.59 23.07
CA GLN A 141 -19.94 39.71 23.97
C GLN A 141 -19.62 38.24 23.66
N ILE A 142 -19.90 37.33 24.57
CA ILE A 142 -19.60 35.90 24.38
C ILE A 142 -20.85 35.07 24.69
N PRO A 143 -21.72 34.81 23.70
CA PRO A 143 -22.68 33.72 23.76
C PRO A 143 -21.93 32.39 23.94
N LEU A 144 -22.29 31.62 24.97
CA LEU A 144 -21.63 30.39 25.36
C LEU A 144 -22.34 29.20 24.71
N LEU A 145 -21.63 28.45 23.86
CA LEU A 145 -22.20 27.29 23.16
C LEU A 145 -22.45 26.11 24.12
N ASN A 146 -21.47 25.82 24.99
CA ASN A 146 -21.45 24.62 25.85
C ASN A 146 -21.62 24.92 27.35
N SER A 147 -22.16 26.09 27.71
CA SER A 147 -22.37 26.48 29.11
C SER A 147 -23.65 27.29 29.24
N THR A 148 -24.42 27.01 30.28
CA THR A 148 -25.66 27.73 30.62
C THR A 148 -25.43 28.95 31.52
N GLN A 149 -24.18 29.29 31.81
CA GLN A 149 -23.85 30.47 32.62
C GLN A 149 -24.40 31.74 31.98
N GLN A 150 -24.96 32.62 32.80
CA GLN A 150 -25.49 33.91 32.36
C GLN A 150 -24.89 35.01 33.23
N THR A 151 -24.19 35.93 32.59
CA THR A 151 -23.59 37.09 33.24
C THR A 151 -23.69 38.27 32.27
N GLY A 152 -24.20 39.41 32.73
CA GLY A 152 -24.54 40.52 31.83
C GLY A 152 -25.77 40.22 30.96
N VAL A 153 -25.98 41.04 29.92
CA VAL A 153 -27.13 40.99 29.00
C VAL A 153 -26.63 40.96 27.56
N ALA A 154 -27.30 40.17 26.72
CA ALA A 154 -27.08 40.17 25.28
C ALA A 154 -27.57 41.48 24.66
N SER A 155 -26.80 42.08 23.77
CA SER A 155 -27.19 43.32 23.09
C SER A 155 -27.01 43.23 21.59
N THR A 156 -27.75 44.06 20.86
CA THR A 156 -27.61 44.24 19.41
C THR A 156 -27.85 42.94 18.61
N ALA A 157 -28.98 42.29 18.85
CA ALA A 157 -29.46 41.26 17.93
C ALA A 157 -29.70 41.86 16.53
N PHE A 158 -29.20 41.20 15.50
CA PHE A 158 -29.37 41.62 14.11
C PHE A 158 -30.77 41.27 13.60
N SER A 159 -31.27 40.07 13.93
CA SER A 159 -32.61 39.63 13.57
C SER A 159 -33.28 38.92 14.76
N ALA A 160 -34.62 38.95 14.75
CA ALA A 160 -35.45 38.23 15.71
C ALA A 160 -35.68 36.75 15.33
N GLN A 161 -34.98 36.25 14.31
CA GLN A 161 -35.15 34.89 13.79
C GLN A 161 -33.79 34.26 13.51
N CYS A 162 -33.53 33.12 14.16
CA CYS A 162 -32.36 32.31 13.88
C CYS A 162 -32.56 31.46 12.62
N HIS A 163 -31.50 31.35 11.82
CA HIS A 163 -31.43 30.41 10.71
C HIS A 163 -31.03 29.01 11.23
N GLU A 164 -31.46 27.95 10.54
CA GLU A 164 -31.22 26.55 10.96
C GLU A 164 -29.74 26.17 11.08
N ALA A 165 -28.90 26.81 10.26
CA ALA A 165 -27.46 26.55 10.23
C ALA A 165 -26.69 27.27 11.35
N MET A 166 -27.31 28.18 12.11
CA MET A 166 -26.61 28.94 13.15
C MET A 166 -26.35 28.05 14.38
N PRO A 167 -25.12 28.08 14.96
CA PRO A 167 -24.88 27.50 16.27
C PRO A 167 -25.78 28.12 17.33
N VAL A 168 -26.27 27.29 18.25
CA VAL A 168 -27.18 27.73 19.34
C VAL A 168 -26.38 27.84 20.63
N ALA A 169 -26.33 29.05 21.18
CA ALA A 169 -25.78 29.30 22.51
C ALA A 169 -26.80 28.99 23.60
N THR A 170 -26.30 28.42 24.70
CA THR A 170 -27.09 28.04 25.88
C THR A 170 -26.90 29.01 27.05
N GLY A 171 -25.85 29.82 27.02
CA GLY A 171 -25.53 30.85 28.01
C GLY A 171 -24.92 32.08 27.37
N ILE A 172 -24.56 33.07 28.19
CA ILE A 172 -23.92 34.29 27.73
C ILE A 172 -23.05 34.93 28.81
N LEU A 173 -21.88 35.41 28.39
CA LEU A 173 -21.10 36.43 29.07
C LEU A 173 -21.24 37.72 28.25
N GLY A 174 -22.23 38.52 28.62
CA GLY A 174 -22.60 39.76 27.94
C GLY A 174 -22.12 40.99 28.71
N ASN A 175 -22.63 42.15 28.31
CA ASN A 175 -22.27 43.42 28.92
C ASN A 175 -23.26 43.80 30.01
N SER A 176 -22.86 44.67 30.94
CA SER A 176 -23.72 45.16 32.02
C SER A 176 -24.98 45.80 31.42
N SER A 177 -26.10 45.71 32.14
CA SER A 177 -27.35 46.33 31.70
C SER A 177 -27.20 47.85 31.52
N SER A 178 -26.35 48.52 32.30
CA SER A 178 -26.00 49.93 32.17
C SER A 178 -25.34 50.29 30.83
N LEU A 179 -24.65 49.35 30.17
CA LEU A 179 -24.03 49.55 28.85
C LEU A 179 -24.89 49.00 27.69
N SER A 180 -25.86 48.14 28.01
CA SER A 180 -26.56 47.29 27.02
C SER A 180 -28.05 47.59 26.87
N TYR A 181 -28.68 48.19 27.89
CA TYR A 181 -30.13 48.16 28.03
C TYR A 181 -30.85 49.15 27.13
N ARG A 182 -31.93 48.65 26.52
CA ARG A 182 -32.88 49.34 25.66
C ARG A 182 -34.24 49.38 26.36
N SER A 183 -34.38 50.13 27.45
CA SER A 183 -35.71 50.42 28.01
C SER A 183 -36.43 51.42 27.13
N ASN A 184 -37.52 51.00 26.50
CA ASN A 184 -38.60 51.85 26.03
C ASN A 184 -38.21 52.93 25.00
N LEU A 185 -38.41 52.59 23.71
CA LEU A 185 -38.84 53.41 22.54
C LEU A 185 -38.40 54.88 22.34
N GLN A 186 -37.63 55.52 23.22
CA GLN A 186 -37.19 56.91 23.11
C GLN A 186 -35.71 57.14 23.43
N ASP A 187 -35.02 56.21 24.13
CA ASP A 187 -33.59 56.34 24.40
C ASP A 187 -32.72 55.40 23.57
N ASN A 188 -32.04 56.00 22.60
CA ASN A 188 -31.14 55.37 21.61
C ASN A 188 -29.76 55.04 22.23
N MET A 189 -29.68 54.53 23.46
CA MET A 189 -28.46 54.51 24.29
C MET A 189 -27.63 53.20 24.26
N SER A 190 -28.07 52.13 23.58
CA SER A 190 -27.31 50.88 23.56
C SER A 190 -26.07 50.96 22.66
N ILE A 191 -24.89 50.62 23.19
CA ILE A 191 -23.67 50.46 22.39
C ILE A 191 -23.83 49.22 21.48
N PRO A 192 -23.53 49.31 20.17
CA PRO A 192 -23.54 48.15 19.29
C PRO A 192 -22.59 47.07 19.79
N ALA A 193 -23.02 45.81 19.73
CA ALA A 193 -22.23 44.67 20.19
C ALA A 193 -22.19 43.55 19.16
N GLY A 194 -21.07 42.83 19.13
CA GLY A 194 -20.92 41.61 18.33
C GLY A 194 -20.19 40.53 19.12
N HIS A 195 -20.41 39.27 18.77
CA HIS A 195 -19.85 38.16 19.53
C HIS A 195 -18.41 37.83 19.12
N ILE A 196 -17.61 37.42 20.10
CA ILE A 196 -16.23 36.95 19.88
C ILE A 196 -16.07 35.45 20.16
N THR A 197 -17.18 34.74 20.38
CA THR A 197 -17.18 33.29 20.64
C THR A 197 -16.38 32.55 19.56
N PRO A 198 -15.28 31.87 19.93
CA PRO A 198 -14.50 31.10 18.98
C PRO A 198 -15.15 29.73 18.74
N THR A 199 -15.02 29.20 17.52
CA THR A 199 -15.17 27.75 17.29
C THR A 199 -13.79 27.12 17.49
N VAL A 200 -13.67 26.32 18.56
CA VAL A 200 -12.43 25.62 18.90
C VAL A 200 -12.47 24.22 18.29
N ASP A 201 -11.52 23.92 17.40
CA ASP A 201 -11.39 22.59 16.81
C ASP A 201 -10.92 21.56 17.84
N SER A 202 -11.04 20.28 17.50
CA SER A 202 -10.63 19.16 18.35
C SER A 202 -9.16 19.16 18.77
N ASP A 203 -8.29 19.89 18.07
CA ASP A 203 -6.88 20.06 18.44
C ASP A 203 -6.59 21.41 19.15
N GLY A 204 -7.64 22.14 19.52
CA GLY A 204 -7.56 23.41 20.25
C GLY A 204 -7.34 24.64 19.38
N ALA A 205 -7.09 24.50 18.08
CA ALA A 205 -6.88 25.64 17.21
C ALA A 205 -8.20 26.31 16.81
N VAL A 206 -8.17 27.63 16.62
CA VAL A 206 -9.31 28.38 16.09
C VAL A 206 -9.15 28.47 14.58
N ARG A 207 -9.98 27.75 13.81
CA ARG A 207 -9.99 27.81 12.33
C ARG A 207 -11.24 28.45 11.77
N PHE A 208 -12.30 28.47 12.57
CA PHE A 208 -13.62 28.94 12.18
C PHE A 208 -14.18 29.89 13.23
N GLN A 209 -15.05 30.78 12.78
CA GLN A 209 -15.93 31.55 13.65
C GLN A 209 -17.30 31.64 12.98
N ALA A 210 -18.37 31.43 13.75
CA ALA A 210 -19.71 31.67 13.25
C ALA A 210 -19.89 33.18 12.97
N PRO A 211 -20.45 33.59 11.81
CA PRO A 211 -20.85 34.97 11.58
C PRO A 211 -22.06 35.37 12.43
N PHE A 212 -22.88 34.39 12.83
CA PHE A 212 -24.04 34.56 13.69
C PHE A 212 -24.15 33.42 14.69
N ILE A 213 -24.52 33.74 15.93
CA ILE A 213 -24.93 32.78 16.94
C ILE A 213 -26.37 33.03 17.33
N CYS A 214 -27.15 31.96 17.40
CA CYS A 214 -28.51 31.99 17.91
C CYS A 214 -28.49 31.94 19.44
N TYR A 215 -29.09 32.94 20.09
CA TYR A 215 -29.31 32.93 21.54
C TYR A 215 -30.72 33.43 21.84
N GLN A 216 -31.49 32.63 22.59
CA GLN A 216 -32.90 32.92 22.92
C GLN A 216 -33.77 33.26 21.69
N GLY A 217 -33.54 32.59 20.56
CA GLY A 217 -34.28 32.80 19.30
C GLY A 217 -33.87 34.03 18.50
N GLN A 218 -32.89 34.80 18.97
CA GLN A 218 -32.35 35.98 18.27
C GLN A 218 -30.96 35.69 17.71
N ALA A 219 -30.66 36.26 16.53
CA ALA A 219 -29.37 36.10 15.88
C ALA A 219 -28.43 37.26 16.25
N TYR A 220 -27.29 36.92 16.85
CA TYR A 220 -26.26 37.87 17.24
C TYR A 220 -25.08 37.78 16.25
N PRO A 221 -24.66 38.88 15.61
CA PRO A 221 -23.53 38.87 14.66
C PRO A 221 -22.19 38.73 15.39
N SER A 222 -21.17 38.19 14.74
CA SER A 222 -19.79 38.22 15.24
C SER A 222 -19.28 39.66 15.30
N LEU A 223 -18.29 39.94 16.16
CA LEU A 223 -17.73 41.29 16.30
C LEU A 223 -17.19 41.83 14.98
N ALA A 224 -16.46 40.99 14.24
CA ALA A 224 -15.97 41.31 12.90
C ALA A 224 -17.11 41.66 11.92
N LEU A 225 -18.17 40.86 11.88
CA LEU A 225 -19.32 41.12 11.01
C LEU A 225 -20.11 42.34 11.47
N ALA A 226 -20.34 42.50 12.78
CA ALA A 226 -21.04 43.64 13.37
C ALA A 226 -20.33 44.97 13.04
N ALA A 227 -19.00 44.99 13.09
CA ALA A 227 -18.21 46.15 12.68
C ALA A 227 -18.47 46.52 11.21
N LEU A 228 -18.53 45.53 10.32
CA LEU A 228 -18.81 45.76 8.91
C LEU A 228 -20.26 46.22 8.69
N LEU A 229 -21.24 45.53 9.27
CA LEU A 229 -22.66 45.87 9.15
C LEU A 229 -22.95 47.29 9.68
N HIS A 230 -22.38 47.65 10.83
CA HIS A 230 -22.56 48.96 11.43
C HIS A 230 -21.89 50.08 10.63
N ASN A 231 -20.66 49.88 10.15
CA ASN A 231 -19.92 50.91 9.41
C ASN A 231 -20.44 51.10 7.99
N LEU A 232 -20.92 50.03 7.34
CA LEU A 232 -21.48 50.06 5.99
C LEU A 232 -23.01 50.27 5.96
N GLN A 233 -23.66 50.37 7.14
CA GLN A 233 -25.12 50.54 7.27
C GLN A 233 -25.92 49.45 6.54
N ILE A 234 -25.52 48.19 6.74
CA ILE A 234 -26.18 47.02 6.16
C ILE A 234 -27.19 46.48 7.18
N ASP A 235 -28.47 46.63 6.86
CA ASP A 235 -29.58 46.25 7.75
C ASP A 235 -30.28 44.94 7.36
N GLN A 236 -29.89 44.34 6.23
CA GLN A 236 -30.50 43.12 5.70
C GLN A 236 -29.44 42.16 5.15
N LEU A 237 -29.59 40.89 5.50
CA LEU A 237 -28.79 39.78 4.98
C LEU A 237 -29.71 38.61 4.61
N GLU A 238 -29.36 37.92 3.53
CA GLU A 238 -30.06 36.74 3.06
C GLU A 238 -29.12 35.53 3.09
N TRP A 239 -29.66 34.38 3.52
CA TRP A 239 -28.98 33.09 3.47
C TRP A 239 -29.29 32.42 2.13
N LYS A 240 -28.27 32.18 1.32
CA LYS A 240 -28.38 31.44 0.06
C LYS A 240 -27.74 30.06 0.22
N LYS A 241 -28.51 29.01 -0.05
CA LYS A 241 -28.01 27.63 -0.08
C LYS A 241 -27.42 27.33 -1.46
N ALA A 242 -26.38 26.49 -1.50
CA ALA A 242 -25.86 25.99 -2.77
C ALA A 242 -26.99 25.38 -3.64
N PRO A 243 -27.05 25.70 -4.94
CA PRO A 243 -28.15 25.30 -5.82
C PRO A 243 -28.14 23.81 -6.18
N SER A 244 -26.99 23.14 -6.08
CA SER A 244 -26.86 21.72 -6.40
C SER A 244 -25.69 21.05 -5.67
N LEU A 245 -25.75 19.72 -5.58
CA LEU A 245 -24.68 18.88 -5.04
C LEU A 245 -23.38 18.94 -5.88
N PHE A 246 -23.41 19.49 -7.09
CA PHE A 246 -22.26 19.65 -7.98
C PHE A 246 -21.68 21.07 -7.97
N SER A 247 -22.22 21.96 -7.13
CA SER A 247 -21.80 23.37 -7.10
C SER A 247 -20.38 23.55 -6.54
N LEU A 248 -19.64 24.49 -7.14
CA LEU A 248 -18.38 25.02 -6.61
C LEU A 248 -18.59 26.07 -5.52
N GLU A 249 -19.84 26.43 -5.25
CA GLU A 249 -20.22 27.34 -4.16
C GLU A 249 -20.11 26.65 -2.80
N PRO A 250 -19.93 27.43 -1.71
CA PRO A 250 -20.03 26.91 -0.34
C PRO A 250 -21.45 26.40 -0.04
N ASP A 251 -21.60 25.62 1.03
CA ASP A 251 -22.92 25.10 1.46
C ASP A 251 -23.95 26.22 1.68
N TRP A 252 -23.50 27.30 2.32
CA TRP A 252 -24.30 28.51 2.53
C TRP A 252 -23.48 29.75 2.19
N THR A 253 -24.15 30.78 1.69
CA THR A 253 -23.56 32.11 1.45
C THR A 253 -24.46 33.17 2.09
N LEU A 254 -23.91 34.03 2.93
CA LEU A 254 -24.60 35.25 3.36
C LEU A 254 -24.36 36.33 2.32
N VAL A 255 -25.44 36.95 1.86
CA VAL A 255 -25.37 38.08 0.94
C VAL A 255 -26.15 39.27 1.47
N ALA A 256 -25.65 40.47 1.22
CA ALA A 256 -26.38 41.70 1.49
C ALA A 256 -27.02 42.21 0.19
N PRO A 257 -28.37 42.31 0.08
CA PRO A 257 -29.03 42.81 -1.12
C PRO A 257 -28.57 44.21 -1.52
N ASN A 258 -28.34 45.07 -0.52
CA ASN A 258 -27.90 46.47 -0.71
C ASN A 258 -26.38 46.60 -0.89
N TYR A 259 -25.63 45.51 -0.71
CA TYR A 259 -24.18 45.48 -0.88
C TYR A 259 -23.78 44.15 -1.54
N PRO A 260 -24.01 43.98 -2.86
CA PRO A 260 -23.86 42.69 -3.55
C PRO A 260 -22.44 42.11 -3.54
N LEU A 261 -21.46 42.97 -3.25
CA LEU A 261 -20.06 42.62 -3.08
C LEU A 261 -19.83 41.84 -1.78
N LEU A 262 -20.62 42.05 -0.71
CA LEU A 262 -20.45 41.30 0.53
C LEU A 262 -21.04 39.90 0.36
N GLN A 263 -20.14 38.93 0.23
CA GLN A 263 -20.47 37.50 0.18
C GLN A 263 -19.64 36.78 1.24
N VAL A 264 -20.31 36.21 2.24
CA VAL A 264 -19.63 35.45 3.31
C VAL A 264 -19.92 33.96 3.08
N PRO A 265 -18.93 33.20 2.60
CA PRO A 265 -19.09 31.76 2.38
C PRO A 265 -19.03 31.02 3.71
N LEU A 266 -19.94 30.06 3.90
CA LEU A 266 -20.11 29.31 5.15
C LEU A 266 -20.16 27.79 4.90
N ASN A 267 -19.63 27.04 5.85
CA ASN A 267 -19.70 25.59 5.85
C ASN A 267 -21.11 25.07 6.24
N THR A 268 -21.32 23.75 6.21
CA THR A 268 -22.56 23.11 6.69
C THR A 268 -23.01 23.50 8.11
N LEU A 269 -22.08 23.91 8.99
CA LEU A 269 -22.34 24.35 10.37
C LEU A 269 -22.59 25.86 10.48
N GLY A 270 -22.70 26.56 9.33
CA GLY A 270 -22.94 27.99 9.28
C GLY A 270 -21.74 28.84 9.70
N GLU A 271 -20.52 28.31 9.64
CA GLU A 271 -19.31 28.98 10.10
C GLU A 271 -18.44 29.46 8.93
N MET A 272 -17.79 30.61 9.10
CA MET A 272 -16.78 31.11 8.16
C MET A 272 -15.38 30.70 8.62
N ARG A 273 -14.52 30.36 7.67
CA ARG A 273 -13.12 30.01 7.95
C ARG A 273 -12.29 31.29 8.08
N VAL A 274 -11.38 31.31 9.04
CA VAL A 274 -10.43 32.41 9.22
C VAL A 274 -9.30 32.28 8.19
N ASN A 275 -9.01 33.36 7.45
CA ASN A 275 -7.89 33.39 6.52
C ASN A 275 -6.57 33.70 7.26
N TYR A 276 -5.62 32.76 7.18
CA TYR A 276 -4.33 32.87 7.83
C TYR A 276 -3.17 33.22 6.88
N ALA A 277 -3.46 33.62 5.64
CA ALA A 277 -2.45 33.96 4.65
C ALA A 277 -1.55 35.14 5.06
N LYS A 278 -2.12 36.18 5.70
CA LYS A 278 -1.39 37.38 6.10
C LYS A 278 -0.53 37.15 7.36
N SER A 279 0.67 37.70 7.40
CA SER A 279 1.60 37.61 8.54
C SER A 279 1.06 38.35 9.77
N PRO A 280 1.31 37.88 11.01
CA PRO A 280 1.06 38.66 12.21
C PRO A 280 1.75 40.03 12.18
N SER A 281 2.94 40.11 11.58
CA SER A 281 3.70 41.37 11.46
C SER A 281 3.09 42.38 10.48
N SER A 282 2.13 41.97 9.65
CA SER A 282 1.42 42.85 8.73
C SER A 282 0.39 43.74 9.42
N PHE A 283 -0.07 43.36 10.62
CA PHE A 283 -1.03 44.14 11.40
C PHE A 283 -0.29 45.16 12.27
N ILE A 284 -0.48 46.45 11.97
CA ILE A 284 0.13 47.52 12.75
C ILE A 284 -0.46 47.51 14.16
N THR A 285 0.40 47.37 15.16
CA THR A 285 0.02 47.31 16.56
C THR A 285 0.66 48.46 17.34
N LEU A 286 -0.15 49.23 18.05
CA LEU A 286 0.25 50.34 18.93
C LEU A 286 -0.14 50.01 20.37
N SER A 287 0.70 50.37 21.34
CA SER A 287 0.39 50.17 22.77
C SER A 287 -0.70 51.14 23.22
N ALA A 288 -1.71 50.67 23.97
CA ALA A 288 -2.75 51.52 24.54
C ALA A 288 -2.16 52.57 25.53
N ALA A 289 -1.07 52.24 26.23
CA ALA A 289 -0.32 53.22 27.02
C ALA A 289 0.23 54.36 26.16
N ASP A 290 0.76 54.09 24.97
CA ASP A 290 1.26 55.13 24.07
C ASP A 290 0.17 56.04 23.55
N VAL A 291 -1.02 55.50 23.29
CA VAL A 291 -2.20 56.30 22.91
C VAL A 291 -2.61 57.22 24.08
N LEU A 292 -2.72 56.67 25.29
CA LEU A 292 -3.12 57.42 26.49
C LEU A 292 -2.10 58.49 26.90
N ALA A 293 -0.81 58.20 26.70
CA ALA A 293 0.31 59.12 26.98
C ALA A 293 0.59 60.10 25.83
N GLN A 294 -0.18 60.03 24.74
CA GLN A 294 -0.03 60.87 23.55
C GLN A 294 1.36 60.79 22.88
N ARG A 295 1.95 59.58 22.85
CA ARG A 295 3.28 59.31 22.29
C ARG A 295 3.25 58.75 20.85
N ILE A 296 2.08 58.71 20.21
CA ILE A 296 1.92 58.19 18.84
C ILE A 296 1.79 59.32 17.82
N ASP A 297 2.24 59.08 16.58
CA ASP A 297 1.95 59.98 15.46
C ASP A 297 0.45 59.86 15.09
N PRO A 298 -0.34 60.94 15.14
CA PRO A 298 -1.76 60.94 14.79
C PRO A 298 -2.06 60.31 13.42
N LYS A 299 -1.11 60.38 12.47
CA LYS A 299 -1.27 59.84 11.11
C LYS A 299 -1.58 58.35 11.09
N TRP A 300 -1.18 57.58 12.10
CA TRP A 300 -1.44 56.15 12.14
C TRP A 300 -2.94 55.82 12.29
N LEU A 301 -3.72 56.66 12.96
CA LEU A 301 -5.13 56.37 13.28
C LEU A 301 -6.13 57.12 12.38
N GLN A 302 -5.66 58.10 11.60
CA GLN A 302 -6.52 58.94 10.78
C GLN A 302 -7.26 58.13 9.70
N ASN A 303 -8.59 58.14 9.74
CA ASN A 303 -9.50 57.41 8.85
C ASN A 303 -9.36 55.88 8.86
N ASN A 304 -8.76 55.32 9.92
CA ASN A 304 -8.58 53.89 10.08
C ASN A 304 -9.55 53.30 11.10
N TRP A 305 -9.87 52.02 10.92
CA TRP A 305 -10.62 51.25 11.89
C TRP A 305 -9.66 50.79 12.99
N VAL A 306 -10.01 51.05 14.24
CA VAL A 306 -9.14 50.75 15.38
C VAL A 306 -9.72 49.59 16.16
N LEU A 307 -8.92 48.53 16.33
CA LEU A 307 -9.23 47.37 17.14
C LEU A 307 -8.55 47.50 18.49
N ILE A 308 -9.31 47.41 19.57
CA ILE A 308 -8.79 47.49 20.94
C ILE A 308 -8.99 46.13 21.59
N GLY A 309 -7.90 45.49 22.04
CA GLY A 309 -7.98 44.17 22.66
C GLY A 309 -6.74 43.79 23.45
N ALA A 310 -6.84 42.68 24.17
CA ALA A 310 -5.76 42.14 24.96
C ALA A 310 -4.70 41.47 24.09
N THR A 311 -3.42 41.79 24.34
CA THR A 311 -2.29 41.05 23.75
C THR A 311 -1.25 40.66 24.81
N ALA A 312 -1.36 41.20 26.03
CA ALA A 312 -0.53 40.80 27.15
C ALA A 312 -0.77 39.33 27.52
N PHE A 313 0.32 38.58 27.68
CA PHE A 313 0.27 37.16 28.06
C PHE A 313 -0.49 36.92 29.36
N SER A 314 -0.39 37.87 30.31
CA SER A 314 -1.06 37.84 31.62
C SER A 314 -2.58 37.94 31.56
N LEU A 315 -3.15 38.40 30.45
CA LEU A 315 -4.61 38.52 30.26
C LEU A 315 -5.26 37.24 29.72
N GLY A 316 -4.47 36.27 29.25
CA GLY A 316 -4.94 34.93 28.89
C GLY A 316 -5.75 34.83 27.59
N ASP A 317 -5.84 35.90 26.79
CA ASP A 317 -6.54 35.91 25.50
C ASP A 317 -5.62 35.49 24.34
N LEU A 318 -5.07 34.28 24.44
CA LEU A 318 -4.18 33.67 23.45
C LEU A 318 -4.75 32.32 23.01
N VAL A 319 -4.89 32.12 21.71
CA VAL A 319 -5.41 30.89 21.11
C VAL A 319 -4.41 30.28 20.12
N PRO A 320 -4.34 28.94 20.00
CA PRO A 320 -3.58 28.31 18.93
C PRO A 320 -4.23 28.62 17.57
N SER A 321 -3.42 28.87 16.54
CA SER A 321 -3.89 29.06 15.17
C SER A 321 -3.08 28.22 14.16
N PRO A 322 -3.60 28.02 12.94
CA PRO A 322 -2.84 27.41 11.85
C PRO A 322 -1.57 28.18 11.47
N HIS A 323 -1.47 29.47 11.77
CA HIS A 323 -0.29 30.27 11.44
C HIS A 323 0.77 30.24 12.55
N SER A 324 0.35 30.38 13.82
CA SER A 324 1.25 30.41 14.97
C SER A 324 0.69 29.63 16.17
N GLY A 325 1.59 29.13 17.02
CA GLY A 325 1.19 28.36 18.21
C GLY A 325 0.50 29.19 19.30
N LEU A 326 0.62 30.53 19.27
CA LEU A 326 0.00 31.48 20.20
C LEU A 326 -0.38 32.75 19.43
N THR A 327 -1.68 32.99 19.26
CA THR A 327 -2.25 34.14 18.54
C THR A 327 -3.18 34.92 19.48
N PRO A 328 -3.01 36.24 19.64
CA PRO A 328 -3.97 37.08 20.39
C PRO A 328 -5.39 37.01 19.81
N GLY A 329 -6.41 36.97 20.66
CA GLY A 329 -7.83 36.96 20.22
C GLY A 329 -8.15 38.12 19.27
N ILE A 330 -7.63 39.31 19.58
CA ILE A 330 -7.78 40.51 18.73
C ILE A 330 -7.19 40.34 17.33
N GLU A 331 -6.13 39.53 17.15
CA GLU A 331 -5.56 39.25 15.84
C GLU A 331 -6.53 38.41 14.99
N ILE A 332 -7.28 37.48 15.61
CA ILE A 332 -8.33 36.71 14.92
C ILE A 332 -9.42 37.66 14.40
N GLN A 333 -9.85 38.62 15.23
CA GLN A 333 -10.81 39.64 14.81
C GLN A 333 -10.25 40.50 13.66
N ALA A 334 -8.97 40.88 13.72
CA ALA A 334 -8.31 41.63 12.66
C ALA A 334 -8.29 40.87 11.33
N ARG A 335 -7.95 39.58 11.36
CA ARG A 335 -7.96 38.70 10.18
C ARG A 335 -9.35 38.56 9.59
N LEU A 336 -10.37 38.37 10.42
CA LEU A 336 -11.76 38.24 9.97
C LEU A 336 -12.28 39.52 9.31
N ILE A 337 -12.05 40.69 9.93
CA ILE A 337 -12.46 41.97 9.34
C ILE A 337 -11.75 42.20 8.01
N THR A 338 -10.44 41.95 7.95
CA THR A 338 -9.66 42.10 6.71
C THR A 338 -10.19 41.17 5.61
N SER A 339 -10.43 39.89 5.94
CA SER A 339 -10.98 38.90 5.00
C SER A 339 -12.37 39.30 4.50
N LEU A 340 -13.22 39.87 5.36
CA LEU A 340 -14.54 40.37 4.99
C LEU A 340 -14.47 41.61 4.08
N LEU A 341 -13.52 42.51 4.33
CA LEU A 341 -13.29 43.70 3.49
C LEU A 341 -12.74 43.33 2.11
N ASP A 342 -11.85 42.34 2.05
CA ASP A 342 -11.20 41.88 0.81
C ASP A 342 -12.01 40.81 0.06
N GLN A 343 -13.05 40.24 0.69
CA GLN A 343 -13.80 39.07 0.21
C GLN A 343 -12.90 37.84 -0.01
N GLU A 344 -11.83 37.75 0.76
CA GLU A 344 -10.87 36.65 0.73
C GLU A 344 -11.11 35.69 1.90
N ILE A 345 -12.24 34.98 1.84
CA ILE A 345 -12.65 34.02 2.86
C ILE A 345 -12.53 32.61 2.27
N PRO A 346 -11.53 31.82 2.71
CA PRO A 346 -11.37 30.45 2.25
C PRO A 346 -12.60 29.60 2.61
N TYR A 347 -13.08 28.77 1.68
CA TYR A 347 -14.29 27.99 1.89
C TYR A 347 -14.21 26.59 1.29
N THR A 348 -15.01 25.68 1.85
CA THR A 348 -15.15 24.30 1.35
C THR A 348 -16.34 24.23 0.38
N PRO A 349 -16.14 23.83 -0.89
CA PRO A 349 -17.24 23.67 -1.84
C PRO A 349 -18.23 22.58 -1.40
N ALA A 350 -19.52 22.79 -1.63
CA ALA A 350 -20.56 21.81 -1.31
C ALA A 350 -20.33 20.44 -2.00
N ALA A 351 -19.71 20.46 -3.20
CA ALA A 351 -19.37 19.28 -3.98
C ALA A 351 -18.03 18.61 -3.59
N GLN A 352 -17.42 18.92 -2.45
CA GLN A 352 -16.10 18.42 -2.02
C GLN A 352 -15.94 16.89 -2.18
N SER A 353 -16.96 16.12 -1.77
CA SER A 353 -16.93 14.65 -1.86
C SER A 353 -16.87 14.14 -3.30
N LEU A 354 -17.56 14.80 -4.23
CA LEU A 354 -17.53 14.47 -5.65
C LEU A 354 -16.16 14.77 -6.26
N TYR A 355 -15.53 15.88 -5.89
CA TYR A 355 -14.16 16.19 -6.33
C TYR A 355 -13.18 15.10 -5.90
N HIS A 356 -13.25 14.66 -4.65
CA HIS A 356 -12.43 13.53 -4.19
C HIS A 356 -12.73 12.24 -4.96
N GLY A 357 -14.00 11.97 -5.29
CA GLY A 357 -14.41 10.84 -6.12
C GLY A 357 -13.84 10.90 -7.54
N VAL A 358 -13.91 12.05 -8.20
CA VAL A 358 -13.34 12.27 -9.55
C VAL A 358 -11.83 12.12 -9.53
N LEU A 359 -11.14 12.73 -8.56
CA LEU A 359 -9.70 12.58 -8.39
C LEU A 359 -9.31 11.11 -8.14
N GLY A 360 -10.06 10.41 -7.29
CA GLY A 360 -9.87 8.98 -7.05
C GLY A 360 -10.06 8.15 -8.31
N LEU A 361 -11.08 8.45 -9.13
CA LEU A 361 -11.30 7.78 -10.40
C LEU A 361 -10.16 8.02 -11.40
N LEU A 362 -9.68 9.26 -11.52
CA LEU A 362 -8.52 9.58 -12.37
C LEU A 362 -7.26 8.83 -11.93
N GLN A 363 -7.01 8.75 -10.62
CA GLN A 363 -5.90 7.98 -10.06
C GLN A 363 -6.07 6.47 -10.34
N ALA A 364 -7.28 5.93 -10.19
CA ALA A 364 -7.58 4.54 -10.50
C ALA A 364 -7.32 4.20 -11.98
N VAL A 365 -7.78 5.06 -12.90
CA VAL A 365 -7.54 4.92 -14.35
C VAL A 365 -6.04 4.95 -14.65
N LEU A 366 -5.31 5.90 -14.07
CA LEU A 366 -3.85 6.00 -14.22
C LEU A 366 -3.13 4.75 -13.73
N LEU A 367 -3.49 4.22 -12.55
CA LEU A 367 -2.89 3.01 -12.00
C LEU A 367 -3.18 1.77 -12.86
N ILE A 368 -4.41 1.63 -13.37
CA ILE A 368 -4.76 0.54 -14.31
C ILE A 368 -3.95 0.67 -15.60
N ALA A 369 -3.83 1.89 -16.15
CA ALA A 369 -3.06 2.14 -17.36
C ALA A 369 -1.58 1.77 -17.16
N LEU A 370 -0.95 2.25 -16.09
CA LEU A 370 0.44 1.90 -15.76
C LEU A 370 0.62 0.40 -15.55
N ALA A 371 -0.27 -0.26 -14.81
CA ALA A 371 -0.22 -1.70 -14.60
C ALA A 371 -0.43 -2.50 -15.89
N SER A 372 -1.20 -1.99 -16.85
CA SER A 372 -1.39 -2.64 -18.16
C SER A 372 -0.15 -2.59 -19.04
N LEU A 373 0.67 -1.54 -18.91
CA LEU A 373 1.92 -1.38 -19.67
C LEU A 373 3.04 -2.30 -19.16
N ILE A 374 2.99 -2.75 -17.90
CA ILE A 374 4.00 -3.63 -17.29
C ILE A 374 4.07 -5.01 -17.96
N GLY A 375 2.95 -5.52 -18.48
CA GLY A 375 2.89 -6.81 -19.17
C GLY A 375 3.70 -6.83 -20.48
N GLN A 376 4.09 -5.67 -21.00
CA GLN A 376 4.92 -5.56 -22.18
C GLN A 376 6.39 -5.44 -21.75
N HIS A 377 7.20 -6.49 -21.99
CA HIS A 377 8.62 -6.60 -21.58
C HIS A 377 9.54 -5.42 -21.98
N ARG A 378 9.07 -4.51 -22.84
CA ARG A 378 9.85 -3.37 -23.37
C ARG A 378 9.85 -2.12 -22.47
N TYR A 379 8.96 -1.99 -21.49
CA TYR A 379 8.82 -0.74 -20.72
C TYR A 379 9.33 -0.87 -19.27
N ALA A 380 10.65 -1.00 -19.10
CA ALA A 380 11.28 -0.88 -17.78
C ALA A 380 10.88 0.43 -17.06
N PHE A 381 10.69 1.50 -17.84
CA PHE A 381 10.19 2.79 -17.37
C PHE A 381 8.81 2.70 -16.70
N ALA A 382 7.85 1.95 -17.25
CA ALA A 382 6.51 1.83 -16.68
C ALA A 382 6.52 1.19 -15.27
N ARG A 383 7.47 0.28 -15.00
CA ARG A 383 7.66 -0.30 -13.66
C ARG A 383 8.18 0.72 -12.67
N ALA A 384 9.18 1.52 -13.06
CA ALA A 384 9.70 2.61 -12.24
C ALA A 384 8.60 3.65 -11.94
N CYS A 385 7.80 4.01 -12.95
CA CYS A 385 6.65 4.91 -12.77
C CYS A 385 5.66 4.34 -11.76
N LEU A 386 5.21 3.09 -11.91
CA LEU A 386 4.26 2.50 -10.96
C LEU A 386 4.81 2.48 -9.53
N LEU A 387 6.08 2.11 -9.33
CA LEU A 387 6.72 2.11 -8.01
C LEU A 387 6.83 3.49 -7.37
N SER A 388 6.90 4.56 -8.17
CA SER A 388 6.94 5.94 -7.67
C SER A 388 5.56 6.49 -7.27
N THR A 389 4.46 5.91 -7.80
CA THR A 389 3.11 6.45 -7.59
C THR A 389 2.65 6.57 -6.12
N PRO A 390 3.02 5.69 -5.16
CA PRO A 390 2.64 5.86 -3.75
C PRO A 390 3.18 7.15 -3.11
N ILE A 391 4.23 7.74 -3.67
CA ILE A 391 4.82 8.99 -3.18
C ILE A 391 4.36 10.16 -4.04
N VAL A 392 4.36 10.00 -5.37
CA VAL A 392 4.05 11.09 -6.31
C VAL A 392 2.59 11.51 -6.25
N LEU A 393 1.64 10.57 -6.17
CA LEU A 393 0.21 10.89 -6.14
C LEU A 393 -0.21 11.74 -4.93
N PRO A 394 0.11 11.38 -3.67
CA PRO A 394 -0.28 12.21 -2.54
C PRO A 394 0.38 13.60 -2.57
N LEU A 395 1.64 13.71 -3.03
CA LEU A 395 2.31 15.00 -3.19
C LEU A 395 1.64 15.87 -4.26
N LEU A 396 1.21 15.28 -5.37
CA LEU A 396 0.50 15.99 -6.43
C LEU A 396 -0.88 16.49 -5.97
N VAL A 397 -1.60 15.68 -5.20
CA VAL A 397 -2.89 16.09 -4.60
C VAL A 397 -2.69 17.20 -3.57
N LEU A 398 -1.67 17.10 -2.72
CA LEU A 398 -1.33 18.15 -1.77
C LEU A 398 -0.97 19.46 -2.51
N ALA A 399 -0.13 19.39 -3.55
CA ALA A 399 0.23 20.54 -4.37
C ALA A 399 -1.00 21.18 -5.05
N LEU A 400 -1.93 20.36 -5.56
CA LEU A 400 -3.19 20.83 -6.12
C LEU A 400 -4.04 21.57 -5.07
N HIS A 401 -4.16 21.03 -3.85
CA HIS A 401 -4.83 21.69 -2.74
C HIS A 401 -4.18 23.04 -2.40
N GLN A 402 -2.85 23.10 -2.31
CA GLN A 402 -2.16 24.37 -2.04
C GLN A 402 -2.38 25.42 -3.14
N TRP A 403 -2.40 25.00 -4.41
CA TRP A 403 -2.73 25.91 -5.52
C TRP A 403 -4.17 26.43 -5.42
N MET A 404 -5.13 25.58 -5.03
CA MET A 404 -6.54 25.95 -4.85
C MET A 404 -6.79 26.94 -3.72
N ILE A 405 -5.98 26.91 -2.65
CA ILE A 405 -6.06 27.92 -1.58
C ILE A 405 -5.83 29.35 -2.11
N SER A 406 -5.03 29.51 -3.17
CA SER A 406 -4.80 30.83 -3.79
C SER A 406 -6.08 31.41 -4.42
N TYR A 407 -7.11 30.59 -4.63
CA TYR A 407 -8.44 30.96 -5.10
C TYR A 407 -9.50 30.85 -3.99
N GLN A 408 -9.09 30.84 -2.72
CA GLN A 408 -9.97 30.68 -1.56
C GLN A 408 -10.72 29.33 -1.51
N LEU A 409 -10.28 28.33 -2.28
CA LEU A 409 -10.91 27.00 -2.31
C LEU A 409 -10.18 26.04 -1.37
N TRP A 410 -10.87 25.57 -0.35
CA TRP A 410 -10.41 24.54 0.57
C TRP A 410 -11.04 23.18 0.20
N LEU A 411 -10.39 22.41 -0.66
CA LEU A 411 -10.89 21.10 -1.06
C LEU A 411 -10.53 19.99 -0.07
N GLY A 412 -9.48 20.17 0.74
CA GLY A 412 -8.84 19.07 1.46
C GLY A 412 -8.05 18.18 0.51
N TRP A 413 -7.09 17.43 1.04
CA TRP A 413 -6.15 16.63 0.23
C TRP A 413 -6.07 15.17 0.72
N LEU A 414 -6.31 14.95 2.01
CA LEU A 414 -6.03 13.69 2.67
C LEU A 414 -6.88 12.51 2.14
N PRO A 415 -8.20 12.62 1.87
CA PRO A 415 -8.99 11.49 1.38
C PRO A 415 -8.47 10.95 0.04
N SER A 416 -8.20 11.84 -0.92
CA SER A 416 -7.65 11.48 -2.23
C SER A 416 -6.20 11.01 -2.14
N ALA A 417 -5.39 11.57 -1.25
CA ALA A 417 -4.01 11.14 -1.01
C ALA A 417 -3.95 9.72 -0.41
N LEU A 418 -4.80 9.41 0.58
CA LEU A 418 -4.89 8.07 1.17
C LEU A 418 -5.35 7.04 0.15
N PHE A 419 -6.37 7.35 -0.65
CA PHE A 419 -6.79 6.49 -1.75
C PHE A 419 -5.65 6.21 -2.71
N GLY A 420 -4.98 7.25 -3.24
CA GLY A 420 -3.89 7.08 -4.21
C GLY A 420 -2.76 6.20 -3.68
N THR A 421 -2.33 6.44 -2.42
CA THR A 421 -1.24 5.67 -1.79
C THR A 421 -1.62 4.21 -1.58
N ILE A 422 -2.78 3.93 -0.95
CA ILE A 422 -3.21 2.56 -0.67
C ILE A 422 -3.53 1.81 -1.97
N ALA A 423 -4.13 2.48 -2.95
CA ALA A 423 -4.44 1.92 -4.26
C ALA A 423 -3.16 1.55 -5.02
N ALA A 424 -2.17 2.44 -5.06
CA ALA A 424 -0.89 2.18 -5.70
C ALA A 424 -0.17 0.99 -5.07
N LEU A 425 -0.06 0.94 -3.74
CA LEU A 425 0.55 -0.18 -3.01
C LEU A 425 -0.20 -1.49 -3.25
N SER A 426 -1.53 -1.46 -3.27
CA SER A 426 -2.36 -2.64 -3.51
C SER A 426 -2.23 -3.18 -4.94
N ILE A 427 -2.13 -2.29 -5.93
CA ILE A 427 -1.85 -2.67 -7.33
C ILE A 427 -0.45 -3.26 -7.47
N ILE A 428 0.57 -2.65 -6.84
CA ILE A 428 1.94 -3.20 -6.83
C ILE A 428 1.95 -4.60 -6.21
N ALA A 429 1.30 -4.78 -5.06
CA ALA A 429 1.19 -6.08 -4.39
C ALA A 429 0.46 -7.12 -5.26
N LEU A 430 -0.63 -6.73 -5.93
CA LEU A 430 -1.38 -7.60 -6.84
C LEU A 430 -0.49 -8.06 -8.01
N GLU A 431 0.20 -7.15 -8.69
CA GLU A 431 1.07 -7.49 -9.82
C GLU A 431 2.28 -8.33 -9.38
N TYR A 432 2.83 -8.07 -8.18
CA TYR A 432 3.88 -8.91 -7.61
C TYR A 432 3.40 -10.35 -7.36
N LEU A 433 2.23 -10.51 -6.73
CA LEU A 433 1.64 -11.83 -6.47
C LEU A 433 1.33 -12.58 -7.77
N ARG A 434 0.84 -11.89 -8.80
CA ARG A 434 0.56 -12.49 -10.12
C ARG A 434 1.84 -12.96 -10.80
N ASN A 435 2.86 -12.10 -10.85
CA ASN A 435 4.17 -12.46 -11.39
C ASN A 435 4.79 -13.67 -10.65
N ARG A 436 4.63 -13.73 -9.32
CA ARG A 436 5.11 -14.88 -8.53
C ARG A 436 4.36 -16.17 -8.87
N GLN A 437 3.04 -16.11 -9.00
CA GLN A 437 2.22 -17.26 -9.37
C GLN A 437 2.53 -17.75 -10.80
N GLU A 438 2.74 -16.83 -11.74
CA GLU A 438 3.09 -17.18 -13.12
C GLU A 438 4.47 -17.87 -13.19
N ARG A 439 5.47 -17.34 -12.47
CA ARG A 439 6.79 -17.98 -12.37
C ARG A 439 6.71 -19.38 -11.75
N GLN A 440 5.89 -19.58 -10.72
CA GLN A 440 5.70 -20.90 -10.11
C GLN A 440 5.05 -21.88 -11.09
N ARG A 441 3.99 -21.46 -11.81
CA ARG A 441 3.32 -22.30 -12.81
C ARG A 441 4.27 -22.73 -13.93
N LEU A 442 5.15 -21.83 -14.38
CA LEU A 442 6.18 -22.16 -15.37
C LEU A 442 7.17 -23.20 -14.83
N TYR A 443 7.64 -23.04 -13.60
CA TYR A 443 8.51 -24.02 -12.95
C TYR A 443 7.85 -25.39 -12.81
N ASP A 444 6.62 -25.45 -12.28
CA ASP A 444 5.88 -26.69 -12.08
C ASP A 444 5.70 -27.42 -13.43
N ASN A 445 5.38 -26.68 -14.50
CA ASN A 445 5.27 -27.24 -15.84
C ASN A 445 6.62 -27.77 -16.36
N LEU A 446 7.72 -27.01 -16.22
CA LEU A 446 9.06 -27.46 -16.63
C LEU A 446 9.51 -28.71 -15.88
N SER A 447 9.21 -28.81 -14.57
CA SER A 447 9.58 -29.96 -13.74
C SER A 447 8.88 -31.27 -14.13
N SER A 448 7.79 -31.19 -14.90
CA SER A 448 7.14 -32.39 -15.47
C SER A 448 7.87 -32.97 -16.68
N TYR A 449 8.74 -32.19 -17.33
CA TYR A 449 9.49 -32.60 -18.52
C TYR A 449 10.99 -32.77 -18.26
N LEU A 450 11.50 -32.19 -17.17
CA LEU A 450 12.91 -32.14 -16.85
C LEU A 450 13.14 -32.52 -15.38
N PRO A 451 14.25 -33.19 -15.05
CA PRO A 451 14.67 -33.39 -13.66
C PRO A 451 14.67 -32.08 -12.87
N GLU A 452 14.29 -32.14 -11.59
CA GLU A 452 14.04 -30.97 -10.75
C GLU A 452 15.24 -30.01 -10.66
N SER A 453 16.45 -30.56 -10.57
CA SER A 453 17.70 -29.78 -10.55
C SER A 453 17.88 -28.92 -11.80
N ILE A 454 17.46 -29.44 -12.96
CA ILE A 454 17.59 -28.82 -14.28
C ILE A 454 16.47 -27.80 -14.49
N ALA A 455 15.24 -28.16 -14.12
CA ALA A 455 14.10 -27.27 -14.17
C ALA A 455 14.33 -26.01 -13.33
N ASN A 456 14.95 -26.15 -12.14
CA ASN A 456 15.34 -25.04 -11.28
C ASN A 456 16.41 -24.15 -11.94
N GLU A 457 17.44 -24.76 -12.52
CA GLU A 457 18.48 -24.02 -13.23
C GLU A 457 17.90 -23.20 -14.39
N ILE A 458 17.01 -23.78 -15.19
CA ILE A 458 16.37 -23.11 -16.33
C ILE A 458 15.38 -22.03 -15.89
N ALA A 459 14.60 -22.27 -14.83
CA ALA A 459 13.55 -21.34 -14.40
C ALA A 459 14.11 -20.10 -13.66
N PHE A 460 15.26 -20.23 -13.00
CA PHE A 460 15.76 -19.19 -12.10
C PHE A 460 17.14 -18.62 -12.47
N HIS A 461 17.86 -19.19 -13.42
CA HIS A 461 19.12 -18.63 -13.93
C HIS A 461 19.02 -18.18 -15.38
N ALA A 462 19.77 -17.13 -15.72
CA ALA A 462 19.86 -16.65 -17.09
C ALA A 462 20.63 -17.66 -17.96
N PRO A 463 20.25 -17.84 -19.23
CA PRO A 463 20.99 -18.71 -20.13
C PRO A 463 22.44 -18.20 -20.31
N SER A 464 23.42 -19.08 -20.09
CA SER A 464 24.84 -18.80 -20.31
C SER A 464 25.36 -19.56 -21.52
N GLU A 465 26.13 -18.93 -22.39
CA GLU A 465 26.75 -19.58 -23.57
C GLU A 465 27.95 -20.47 -23.21
N GLN A 466 28.39 -20.47 -21.96
CA GLN A 466 29.54 -21.27 -21.55
C GLN A 466 29.17 -22.76 -21.49
N VAL A 467 30.04 -23.59 -22.10
CA VAL A 467 29.99 -25.05 -21.95
C VAL A 467 30.34 -25.37 -20.49
N GLN A 468 29.34 -25.80 -19.74
CA GLN A 468 29.53 -26.29 -18.38
C GLN A 468 29.60 -27.82 -18.45
N ALA A 469 30.81 -28.36 -18.33
CA ALA A 469 31.07 -29.78 -18.23
C ALA A 469 31.79 -30.03 -16.90
N ARG A 470 31.24 -30.94 -16.09
CA ARG A 470 31.82 -31.34 -14.80
C ARG A 470 32.04 -32.83 -14.81
N GLU A 471 33.26 -33.25 -14.49
CA GLU A 471 33.51 -34.66 -14.21
C GLU A 471 32.86 -35.02 -12.87
N ARG A 472 32.03 -36.06 -12.89
CA ARG A 472 31.38 -36.66 -11.74
C ARG A 472 31.59 -38.16 -11.78
N HIS A 473 31.37 -38.82 -10.65
CA HIS A 473 31.42 -40.28 -10.58
C HIS A 473 30.00 -40.79 -10.38
N PHE A 474 29.56 -41.69 -11.26
CA PHE A 474 28.22 -42.26 -11.22
C PHE A 474 28.28 -43.78 -11.33
N ILE A 475 27.32 -44.45 -10.68
CA ILE A 475 26.83 -45.75 -11.13
C ILE A 475 25.76 -45.46 -12.18
N VAL A 476 25.98 -45.93 -13.39
CA VAL A 476 25.08 -45.77 -14.53
C VAL A 476 24.40 -47.10 -14.80
N LEU A 477 23.07 -47.10 -14.80
CA LEU A 477 22.23 -48.24 -15.15
C LEU A 477 21.51 -47.93 -16.46
N ASN A 478 21.67 -48.79 -17.46
CA ASN A 478 20.85 -48.79 -18.66
C ASN A 478 19.92 -50.01 -18.62
N ALA A 479 18.61 -49.77 -18.75
CA ALA A 479 17.60 -50.82 -18.81
C ALA A 479 16.79 -50.69 -20.10
N ASP A 480 16.62 -51.78 -20.82
CA ASP A 480 16.09 -51.79 -22.18
C ASP A 480 15.25 -53.04 -22.44
N LEU A 481 14.16 -52.87 -23.18
CA LEU A 481 13.21 -53.94 -23.50
C LEU A 481 13.64 -54.72 -24.74
N ARG A 482 14.06 -55.96 -24.55
CA ARG A 482 14.34 -56.89 -25.64
C ARG A 482 13.08 -57.24 -26.40
N ASN A 483 13.25 -57.49 -27.70
CA ASN A 483 12.17 -57.84 -28.63
C ASN A 483 11.09 -56.75 -28.80
N PHE A 484 11.31 -55.56 -28.25
CA PHE A 484 10.35 -54.46 -28.34
C PHE A 484 10.17 -53.93 -29.76
N SER A 485 11.25 -53.82 -30.54
CA SER A 485 11.16 -53.43 -31.96
C SER A 485 10.27 -54.39 -32.78
N ALA A 486 10.34 -55.70 -32.53
CA ALA A 486 9.47 -56.69 -33.17
C ALA A 486 8.02 -56.57 -32.68
N TYR A 487 7.83 -56.31 -31.39
CA TYR A 487 6.53 -56.01 -30.80
C TYR A 487 5.88 -54.78 -31.44
N GLN A 488 6.63 -53.70 -31.65
CA GLN A 488 6.16 -52.46 -32.27
C GLN A 488 5.70 -52.65 -33.73
N GLN A 489 6.34 -53.54 -34.50
CA GLN A 489 5.93 -53.81 -35.89
C GLN A 489 4.60 -54.56 -36.00
N GLN A 490 4.25 -55.36 -34.99
CA GLN A 490 3.06 -56.22 -35.00
C GLN A 490 1.89 -55.67 -34.19
N ARG A 491 2.05 -54.53 -33.51
CA ARG A 491 1.04 -53.95 -32.62
C ARG A 491 0.64 -52.52 -33.00
N PRO A 492 -0.60 -52.10 -32.69
CA PRO A 492 -1.02 -50.71 -32.85
C PRO A 492 -0.18 -49.75 -32.01
N ALA A 493 0.04 -48.54 -32.52
CA ALA A 493 0.83 -47.50 -31.83
C ALA A 493 0.30 -47.18 -30.41
N GLU A 494 -1.02 -47.26 -30.19
CA GLU A 494 -1.64 -47.05 -28.87
C GLU A 494 -1.22 -48.12 -27.85
N GLU A 495 -1.17 -49.40 -28.24
CA GLU A 495 -0.74 -50.49 -27.37
C GLU A 495 0.75 -50.38 -27.05
N THR A 496 1.57 -50.05 -28.06
CA THR A 496 3.01 -49.81 -27.90
C THR A 496 3.29 -48.64 -26.97
N ALA A 497 2.58 -47.52 -27.13
CA ALA A 497 2.71 -46.35 -26.27
C ALA A 497 2.27 -46.64 -24.83
N LEU A 498 1.18 -47.40 -24.63
CA LEU A 498 0.72 -47.80 -23.31
C LEU A 498 1.72 -48.73 -22.61
N LEU A 499 2.33 -49.67 -23.35
CA LEU A 499 3.37 -50.55 -22.80
C LEU A 499 4.60 -49.76 -22.34
N LEU A 500 5.09 -48.84 -23.17
CA LEU A 500 6.20 -47.94 -22.80
C LEU A 500 5.85 -47.06 -21.60
N HIS A 501 4.64 -46.49 -21.58
CA HIS A 501 4.17 -45.69 -20.46
C HIS A 501 4.17 -46.50 -19.15
N CYS A 502 3.65 -47.73 -19.17
CA CYS A 502 3.68 -48.62 -18.01
C CYS A 502 5.13 -48.99 -17.61
N PHE A 503 5.98 -49.33 -18.57
CA PHE A 503 7.39 -49.64 -18.35
C PHE A 503 8.11 -48.48 -17.65
N PHE A 504 8.05 -47.27 -18.23
CA PHE A 504 8.71 -46.10 -17.66
C PHE A 504 8.12 -45.69 -16.31
N SER A 505 6.81 -45.80 -16.12
CA SER A 505 6.17 -45.48 -14.83
C SER A 505 6.63 -46.41 -13.71
N ILE A 506 6.68 -47.73 -13.99
CA ILE A 506 7.16 -48.72 -13.02
C ILE A 506 8.65 -48.54 -12.77
N ALA A 507 9.44 -48.39 -13.83
CA ALA A 507 10.89 -48.30 -13.72
C ALA A 507 11.34 -47.04 -12.99
N THR A 508 10.76 -45.88 -13.31
CA THR A 508 11.06 -44.60 -12.63
C THR A 508 10.76 -44.71 -11.14
N ARG A 509 9.58 -45.23 -10.77
CA ARG A 509 9.21 -45.44 -9.38
C ARG A 509 10.20 -46.33 -8.64
N VAL A 510 10.58 -47.48 -9.21
CA VAL A 510 11.55 -48.41 -8.60
C VAL A 510 12.92 -47.74 -8.42
N ILE A 511 13.38 -47.00 -9.42
CA ILE A 511 14.68 -46.32 -9.36
C ILE A 511 14.69 -45.25 -8.27
N GLU A 512 13.64 -44.43 -8.17
CA GLU A 512 13.52 -43.39 -7.15
C GLU A 512 13.35 -43.95 -5.73
N GLU A 513 12.56 -45.02 -5.56
CA GLU A 513 12.42 -45.75 -4.30
C GLU A 513 13.77 -46.27 -3.79
N ASN A 514 14.67 -46.64 -4.72
CA ASN A 514 16.05 -47.05 -4.45
C ASN A 514 17.07 -45.90 -4.60
N LYS A 515 16.66 -44.64 -4.38
CA LYS A 515 17.56 -43.47 -4.34
C LYS A 515 18.34 -43.18 -5.62
N GLY A 516 17.94 -43.74 -6.75
CA GLY A 516 18.46 -43.41 -8.07
C GLY A 516 17.70 -42.24 -8.69
N THR A 517 18.30 -41.64 -9.72
CA THR A 517 17.65 -40.60 -10.53
C THR A 517 17.57 -41.09 -11.96
N VAL A 518 16.37 -41.09 -12.55
CA VAL A 518 16.20 -41.32 -13.99
C VAL A 518 16.72 -40.08 -14.73
N TYR A 519 17.73 -40.29 -15.57
CA TYR A 519 18.42 -39.22 -16.26
C TYR A 519 17.84 -38.99 -17.66
N GLU A 520 17.66 -40.06 -18.43
CA GLU A 520 17.17 -40.01 -19.79
C GLU A 520 16.23 -41.18 -20.07
N LEU A 521 15.14 -40.93 -20.79
CA LEU A 521 14.28 -41.95 -21.37
C LEU A 521 14.48 -41.90 -22.89
N HIS A 522 14.94 -42.99 -23.49
CA HIS A 522 15.25 -43.05 -24.91
C HIS A 522 14.59 -44.26 -25.56
N ALA A 523 13.58 -44.02 -26.40
CA ALA A 523 12.83 -45.07 -27.10
C ALA A 523 12.24 -46.14 -26.14
N ASP A 524 12.84 -47.32 -26.08
CA ASP A 524 12.51 -48.48 -25.25
C ASP A 524 13.53 -48.74 -24.13
N SER A 525 14.46 -47.82 -23.94
CA SER A 525 15.46 -47.82 -22.89
C SER A 525 15.33 -46.63 -21.94
N LEU A 526 15.90 -46.80 -20.75
CA LEU A 526 16.09 -45.72 -19.79
C LEU A 526 17.50 -45.78 -19.21
N LEU A 527 18.01 -44.60 -18.91
CA LEU A 527 19.30 -44.38 -18.26
C LEU A 527 19.05 -43.79 -16.87
N ALA A 528 19.62 -44.42 -15.85
CA ALA A 528 19.54 -43.96 -14.47
C ALA A 528 20.92 -43.86 -13.82
N VAL A 529 21.04 -42.96 -12.86
CA VAL A 529 22.31 -42.68 -12.18
C VAL A 529 22.19 -42.67 -10.66
N TRP A 530 23.25 -43.13 -9.99
CA TRP A 530 23.51 -42.94 -8.56
C TRP A 530 24.86 -42.24 -8.37
N PRO A 531 24.93 -41.09 -7.68
CA PRO A 531 26.17 -40.35 -7.46
C PRO A 531 27.12 -41.11 -6.53
N LEU A 532 28.42 -41.07 -6.86
CA LEU A 532 29.53 -41.56 -6.04
C LEU A 532 30.34 -40.37 -5.52
N GLU A 533 30.83 -40.47 -4.28
CA GLU A 533 31.60 -39.40 -3.63
C GLU A 533 33.08 -39.41 -4.03
N ALA A 534 33.62 -40.60 -4.35
CA ALA A 534 35.04 -40.77 -4.69
C ALA A 534 35.24 -41.44 -6.07
N PRO A 535 36.35 -41.13 -6.77
CA PRO A 535 36.74 -41.85 -7.98
C PRO A 535 37.04 -43.31 -7.66
N LEU A 536 36.44 -44.23 -8.41
CA LEU A 536 36.77 -45.65 -8.38
C LEU A 536 38.10 -45.89 -9.10
N VAL A 537 39.22 -45.65 -8.42
CA VAL A 537 40.57 -45.85 -8.99
C VAL A 537 40.87 -47.35 -9.16
N ALA A 538 41.64 -47.69 -10.19
CA ALA A 538 41.95 -49.07 -10.60
C ALA A 538 42.71 -49.93 -9.56
N VAL A 539 43.21 -49.35 -8.45
CA VAL A 539 43.90 -50.04 -7.34
C VAL A 539 43.59 -49.23 -6.06
N PRO A 540 43.09 -49.76 -4.91
CA PRO A 540 43.72 -50.82 -4.09
C PRO A 540 42.74 -51.75 -3.30
N GLN A 541 43.29 -52.50 -2.33
CA GLN A 541 42.74 -53.59 -1.49
C GLN A 541 41.22 -53.60 -1.10
N PRO A 542 40.63 -54.80 -0.91
CA PRO A 542 39.18 -55.03 -0.71
C PRO A 542 38.51 -54.42 0.55
N SER A 543 39.17 -53.56 1.32
CA SER A 543 38.66 -52.99 2.58
C SER A 543 38.54 -51.47 2.64
N ASN A 544 38.82 -50.73 1.55
CA ASN A 544 38.89 -49.25 1.57
C ASN A 544 37.80 -48.52 0.74
N ASN A 545 36.71 -49.19 0.36
CA ASN A 545 35.61 -48.51 -0.31
C ASN A 545 34.86 -47.61 0.68
N ASN A 546 34.55 -46.38 0.28
CA ASN A 546 33.74 -45.45 1.07
C ASN A 546 32.38 -46.12 1.40
N PRO A 547 31.95 -46.17 2.68
CA PRO A 547 30.66 -46.74 3.07
C PRO A 547 29.47 -46.14 2.30
N ALA A 548 29.54 -44.85 1.94
CA ALA A 548 28.52 -44.18 1.14
C ALA A 548 28.43 -44.79 -0.28
N ASP A 549 29.56 -45.00 -0.96
CA ASP A 549 29.61 -45.59 -2.30
C ASP A 549 29.16 -47.05 -2.31
N VAL A 550 29.46 -47.81 -1.24
CA VAL A 550 28.96 -49.19 -1.07
C VAL A 550 27.43 -49.19 -0.88
N ALA A 551 26.89 -48.24 -0.12
CA ALA A 551 25.44 -48.09 0.03
C ALA A 551 24.76 -47.74 -1.31
N GLN A 552 25.34 -46.82 -2.10
CA GLN A 552 24.86 -46.51 -3.45
C GLN A 552 24.94 -47.74 -4.38
N GLY A 553 26.02 -48.52 -4.28
CA GLY A 553 26.15 -49.81 -4.97
C GLY A 553 25.05 -50.80 -4.61
N GLN A 554 24.70 -50.92 -3.32
CA GLN A 554 23.60 -51.75 -2.85
C GLN A 554 22.24 -51.25 -3.34
N HIS A 555 22.01 -49.94 -3.33
CA HIS A 555 20.79 -49.34 -3.86
C HIS A 555 20.61 -49.62 -5.36
N ALA A 556 21.65 -49.44 -6.18
CA ALA A 556 21.61 -49.78 -7.59
C ALA A 556 21.40 -51.29 -7.84
N TYR A 557 22.02 -52.16 -7.01
CA TYR A 557 21.77 -53.60 -7.05
C TYR A 557 20.30 -53.92 -6.73
N GLN A 558 19.75 -53.37 -5.65
CA GLN A 558 18.34 -53.57 -5.26
C GLN A 558 17.38 -53.06 -6.33
N ALA A 559 17.65 -51.88 -6.91
CA ALA A 559 16.88 -51.34 -8.03
C ALA A 559 16.86 -52.32 -9.20
N SER A 560 18.01 -52.88 -9.60
CA SER A 560 18.08 -53.85 -10.70
C SER A 560 17.24 -55.10 -10.44
N GLN A 561 17.23 -55.61 -9.20
CA GLN A 561 16.45 -56.80 -8.83
C GLN A 561 14.95 -56.49 -8.81
N GLN A 562 14.57 -55.36 -8.20
CA GLN A 562 13.18 -54.93 -8.12
C GLN A 562 12.60 -54.53 -9.48
N LEU A 563 13.42 -54.04 -10.41
CA LEU A 563 12.99 -53.78 -11.79
C LEU A 563 12.53 -55.07 -12.46
N HIS A 564 13.35 -56.13 -12.42
CA HIS A 564 12.97 -57.44 -12.96
C HIS A 564 11.71 -57.99 -12.30
N GLN A 565 11.61 -57.93 -10.97
CA GLN A 565 10.44 -58.42 -10.22
C GLN A 565 9.15 -57.63 -10.53
N SER A 566 9.24 -56.30 -10.58
CA SER A 566 8.08 -55.42 -10.76
C SER A 566 7.58 -55.41 -12.20
N LEU A 567 8.46 -55.63 -13.17
CA LEU A 567 8.11 -55.68 -14.59
C LEU A 567 7.72 -57.09 -15.05
N GLN A 568 8.01 -58.14 -14.28
CA GLN A 568 7.71 -59.52 -14.66
C GLN A 568 6.25 -59.70 -15.10
N ALA A 569 5.27 -59.21 -14.31
CA ALA A 569 3.85 -59.33 -14.67
C ALA A 569 3.44 -58.55 -15.93
N LEU A 570 4.20 -57.52 -16.30
CA LEU A 570 4.00 -56.76 -17.54
C LEU A 570 4.59 -57.51 -18.75
N LEU A 571 5.75 -58.14 -18.56
CA LEU A 571 6.51 -58.83 -19.62
C LEU A 571 5.98 -60.24 -19.90
N ASP A 572 5.46 -60.95 -18.89
CA ASP A 572 4.93 -62.32 -18.99
C ASP A 572 3.51 -62.40 -19.62
N ARG A 573 3.00 -61.29 -20.17
CA ARG A 573 1.68 -61.29 -20.81
C ARG A 573 1.69 -62.20 -22.04
N PRO A 574 0.63 -63.01 -22.25
CA PRO A 574 0.57 -63.94 -23.37
C PRO A 574 0.64 -63.17 -24.70
N LEU A 575 1.65 -63.49 -25.50
CA LEU A 575 1.87 -62.95 -26.84
C LEU A 575 1.43 -64.00 -27.89
N PRO A 576 0.99 -63.58 -29.08
CA PRO A 576 0.79 -64.48 -30.22
C PRO A 576 2.04 -65.32 -30.49
N GLU A 577 1.89 -66.55 -31.00
CA GLU A 577 3.02 -67.46 -31.30
C GLU A 577 4.07 -66.87 -32.26
N THR A 578 3.74 -65.78 -32.97
CA THR A 578 4.62 -65.06 -33.91
C THR A 578 5.57 -64.07 -33.24
N LEU A 579 5.45 -63.83 -31.93
CA LEU A 579 6.28 -62.91 -31.17
C LEU A 579 7.06 -63.65 -30.09
N GLU A 580 8.37 -63.42 -30.05
CA GLU A 580 9.18 -63.80 -28.90
C GLU A 580 8.76 -63.00 -27.65
N PRO A 581 8.90 -63.59 -26.45
CA PRO A 581 8.56 -62.90 -25.21
C PRO A 581 9.41 -61.64 -25.03
N LEU A 582 8.78 -60.59 -24.51
CA LEU A 582 9.47 -59.38 -24.07
C LEU A 582 10.32 -59.72 -22.85
N ALA A 583 11.54 -59.20 -22.79
CA ALA A 583 12.44 -59.40 -21.67
C ALA A 583 13.17 -58.10 -21.33
N LEU A 584 13.56 -57.92 -20.07
CA LEU A 584 14.35 -56.79 -19.65
C LEU A 584 15.84 -57.13 -19.68
N GLY A 585 16.65 -56.32 -20.36
CA GLY A 585 18.11 -56.35 -20.23
C GLY A 585 18.59 -55.19 -19.38
N VAL A 586 19.40 -55.45 -18.35
CA VAL A 586 19.97 -54.40 -17.50
C VAL A 586 21.49 -54.45 -17.54
N GLY A 587 22.12 -53.33 -17.91
CA GLY A 587 23.56 -53.14 -17.87
C GLY A 587 23.95 -52.08 -16.85
N ILE A 588 24.89 -52.40 -15.96
CA ILE A 588 25.34 -51.48 -14.91
C ILE A 588 26.84 -51.24 -15.02
N ALA A 589 27.26 -49.98 -15.08
CA ALA A 589 28.66 -49.60 -15.05
C ALA A 589 28.91 -48.51 -14.01
N ALA A 590 29.98 -48.62 -13.24
CA ALA A 590 30.43 -47.55 -12.35
C ALA A 590 31.75 -46.94 -12.85
N GLY A 591 31.89 -45.61 -12.73
CA GLY A 591 33.10 -44.88 -13.10
C GLY A 591 32.89 -43.39 -13.31
N SER A 592 33.90 -42.71 -13.89
CA SER A 592 33.84 -41.29 -14.24
C SER A 592 32.94 -41.01 -15.43
N VAL A 593 32.10 -39.99 -15.29
CA VAL A 593 31.19 -39.49 -16.31
C VAL A 593 31.28 -37.97 -16.34
N THR A 594 31.36 -37.40 -17.53
CA THR A 594 31.24 -35.96 -17.74
C THR A 594 29.77 -35.60 -17.87
N GLU A 595 29.24 -34.89 -16.90
CA GLU A 595 27.91 -34.30 -16.97
C GLU A 595 28.02 -32.87 -17.51
N GLY A 596 27.22 -32.52 -18.50
CA GLY A 596 27.21 -31.15 -18.99
C GLY A 596 26.07 -30.83 -19.95
N THR A 597 25.97 -29.54 -20.28
CA THR A 597 25.02 -29.04 -21.28
C THR A 597 25.71 -28.80 -22.61
N LEU A 598 25.23 -29.45 -23.67
CA LEU A 598 25.74 -29.32 -25.03
C LEU A 598 24.68 -28.69 -25.94
N GLY A 599 25.12 -28.00 -27.00
CA GLY A 599 24.24 -27.39 -28.01
C GLY A 599 24.23 -25.86 -27.98
N ALA A 600 23.56 -25.26 -28.97
CA ALA A 600 23.45 -23.81 -29.12
C ALA A 600 22.51 -23.20 -28.06
N ALA A 601 22.67 -21.91 -27.74
CA ALA A 601 21.95 -21.23 -26.67
C ALA A 601 20.41 -21.42 -26.68
N GLY A 602 19.80 -21.55 -27.86
CA GLY A 602 18.35 -21.78 -28.03
C GLY A 602 17.90 -23.24 -28.06
N ARG A 603 18.81 -24.22 -28.04
CA ARG A 603 18.49 -25.66 -28.12
C ARG A 603 19.59 -26.49 -27.46
N ARG A 604 19.62 -26.46 -26.13
CA ARG A 604 20.59 -27.20 -25.32
C ARG A 604 19.99 -28.53 -24.84
N THR A 605 20.84 -29.54 -24.76
CA THR A 605 20.49 -30.84 -24.18
C THR A 605 21.50 -31.12 -23.07
N GLN A 606 20.99 -31.52 -21.90
CA GLN A 606 21.85 -32.02 -20.84
C GLN A 606 22.14 -33.49 -21.10
N THR A 607 23.40 -33.89 -21.00
CA THR A 607 23.81 -35.25 -21.35
C THR A 607 24.94 -35.72 -20.44
N LEU A 608 25.02 -37.05 -20.33
CA LEU A 608 26.12 -37.77 -19.71
C LEU A 608 27.03 -38.31 -20.80
N LEU A 609 28.29 -37.90 -20.78
CA LEU A 609 29.33 -38.38 -21.69
C LEU A 609 30.41 -39.13 -20.93
N GLY A 610 31.01 -40.13 -21.57
CA GLY A 610 32.19 -40.80 -21.03
C GLY A 610 32.16 -42.30 -21.24
N GLU A 611 33.30 -42.92 -21.01
CA GLU A 611 33.47 -44.36 -21.21
C GLU A 611 32.49 -45.18 -20.36
N THR A 612 32.19 -44.76 -19.14
CA THR A 612 31.24 -45.46 -18.25
C THR A 612 29.81 -45.51 -18.80
N VAL A 613 29.35 -44.46 -19.49
CA VAL A 613 28.01 -44.45 -20.12
C VAL A 613 28.00 -45.43 -21.29
N THR A 614 29.03 -45.39 -22.14
CA THR A 614 29.20 -46.35 -23.25
C THR A 614 29.29 -47.78 -22.72
N LEU A 615 29.99 -48.01 -21.61
CA LEU A 615 30.05 -49.31 -20.96
C LEU A 615 28.67 -49.78 -20.50
N ALA A 616 27.87 -48.94 -19.83
CA ALA A 616 26.54 -49.34 -19.38
C ALA A 616 25.63 -49.76 -20.56
N LEU A 617 25.65 -48.98 -21.66
CA LEU A 617 24.89 -49.29 -22.88
C LEU A 617 25.34 -50.61 -23.52
N ARG A 618 26.65 -50.81 -23.71
CA ARG A 618 27.20 -52.02 -24.33
C ARG A 618 27.09 -53.25 -23.44
N ILE A 619 27.19 -53.08 -22.12
CA ILE A 619 26.99 -54.18 -21.17
C ILE A 619 25.52 -54.63 -21.22
N GLN A 620 24.58 -53.69 -21.32
CA GLN A 620 23.18 -54.01 -21.51
C GLN A 620 22.97 -54.80 -22.82
N SER A 621 23.59 -54.43 -23.94
CA SER A 621 23.43 -55.19 -25.19
C SER A 621 23.96 -56.63 -25.09
N MET A 622 25.07 -56.85 -24.36
CA MET A 622 25.62 -58.20 -24.10
C MET A 622 24.68 -59.10 -23.28
N THR A 623 23.67 -58.54 -22.61
CA THR A 623 22.74 -59.33 -21.80
C THR A 623 21.95 -60.33 -22.66
N ALA A 624 21.70 -60.01 -23.93
CA ALA A 624 21.07 -60.91 -24.90
C ALA A 624 22.01 -62.03 -25.33
N GLU A 625 23.24 -61.71 -25.73
CA GLU A 625 24.24 -62.67 -26.21
C GLU A 625 24.65 -63.68 -25.14
N LEU A 626 24.80 -63.21 -23.89
CA LEU A 626 25.26 -64.04 -22.77
C LEU A 626 24.11 -64.67 -21.99
N ALA A 627 22.86 -64.42 -22.38
CA ALA A 627 21.65 -64.94 -21.73
C ALA A 627 21.56 -64.65 -20.21
N TYR A 628 22.11 -63.51 -19.75
CA TYR A 628 21.96 -63.03 -18.37
C TYR A 628 20.99 -61.85 -18.32
N PRO A 629 20.11 -61.75 -17.31
CA PRO A 629 19.17 -60.62 -17.19
C PRO A 629 19.85 -59.31 -16.78
N THR A 630 20.90 -59.39 -15.96
CA THR A 630 21.68 -58.24 -15.51
C THR A 630 23.17 -58.52 -15.58
N LEU A 631 23.91 -57.62 -16.23
CA LEU A 631 25.37 -57.64 -16.31
C LEU A 631 25.97 -56.34 -15.78
N CYS A 632 27.21 -56.40 -15.28
CA CYS A 632 27.92 -55.23 -14.81
C CYS A 632 29.43 -55.26 -15.05
N ASN A 633 30.05 -54.08 -14.98
CA ASN A 633 31.51 -53.92 -15.09
C ASN A 633 32.24 -54.27 -13.79
N ASP A 634 33.56 -54.43 -13.88
CA ASP A 634 34.43 -54.74 -12.75
C ASP A 634 34.38 -53.69 -11.64
N SER A 635 34.26 -52.41 -12.01
CA SER A 635 34.22 -51.29 -11.07
C SER A 635 32.97 -51.32 -10.20
N PHE A 636 31.79 -51.59 -10.77
CA PHE A 636 30.57 -51.80 -10.00
C PHE A 636 30.61 -53.10 -9.20
N ALA A 637 31.16 -54.17 -9.79
CA ALA A 637 31.29 -55.45 -9.09
C ALA A 637 32.12 -55.33 -7.79
N LYS A 638 33.10 -54.41 -7.71
CA LYS A 638 33.87 -54.15 -6.48
C LYS A 638 33.02 -53.55 -5.34
N LEU A 639 31.91 -52.87 -5.64
CA LEU A 639 30.99 -52.32 -4.65
C LEU A 639 30.05 -53.38 -4.05
N LEU A 640 30.01 -54.58 -4.62
CA LEU A 640 29.13 -55.67 -4.20
C LEU A 640 29.88 -56.81 -3.50
N PRO A 641 29.27 -57.42 -2.46
CA PRO A 641 29.71 -58.69 -1.86
C PRO A 641 29.87 -59.80 -2.90
N VAL A 642 30.83 -60.70 -2.65
CA VAL A 642 31.11 -61.87 -3.53
C VAL A 642 29.86 -62.76 -3.71
N ALA A 643 29.00 -62.85 -2.70
CA ALA A 643 27.77 -63.64 -2.76
C ALA A 643 26.75 -63.13 -3.80
N GLN A 644 26.84 -61.86 -4.22
CA GLN A 644 25.87 -61.22 -5.13
C GLN A 644 26.34 -61.15 -6.58
N LYS A 645 27.56 -61.62 -6.89
CA LYS A 645 28.17 -61.52 -8.21
C LYS A 645 28.75 -62.84 -8.69
N GLN A 646 28.79 -63.03 -10.00
CA GLN A 646 29.45 -64.15 -10.66
C GLN A 646 30.27 -63.61 -11.84
N ASN A 647 31.53 -64.04 -11.95
CA ASN A 647 32.36 -63.66 -13.10
C ASN A 647 31.91 -64.45 -14.34
N VAL A 648 31.60 -63.74 -15.43
CA VAL A 648 31.12 -64.33 -16.70
C VAL A 648 32.25 -64.44 -17.74
N GLY A 649 33.34 -63.68 -17.57
CA GLY A 649 34.50 -63.69 -18.45
C GLY A 649 34.94 -62.28 -18.86
N ARG A 650 35.87 -62.22 -19.83
CA ARG A 650 36.36 -60.97 -20.42
C ARG A 650 35.91 -60.89 -21.87
N TYR A 651 35.26 -59.78 -22.24
CA TYR A 651 34.71 -59.56 -23.56
C TYR A 651 35.19 -58.23 -24.12
N LEU A 652 35.46 -58.18 -25.42
CA LEU A 652 35.71 -56.93 -26.13
C LEU A 652 34.35 -56.39 -26.57
N LEU A 653 33.88 -55.34 -25.88
CA LEU A 653 32.60 -54.72 -26.22
C LEU A 653 32.75 -53.86 -27.48
N GLU A 654 31.67 -53.80 -28.26
CA GLU A 654 31.64 -53.05 -29.50
C GLU A 654 32.06 -51.58 -29.30
N GLY A 655 33.03 -51.12 -30.10
CA GLY A 655 33.56 -49.76 -30.07
C GLY A 655 34.61 -49.48 -28.98
N LEU A 656 34.96 -50.47 -28.14
CA LEU A 656 36.06 -50.36 -27.17
C LEU A 656 37.32 -51.05 -27.67
N THR A 657 38.48 -50.57 -27.22
CA THR A 657 39.80 -51.11 -27.61
C THR A 657 40.36 -52.13 -26.61
N GLN A 658 39.81 -52.19 -25.39
CA GLN A 658 40.29 -53.06 -24.32
C GLN A 658 39.19 -54.04 -23.87
N PRO A 659 39.50 -55.34 -23.72
CA PRO A 659 38.57 -56.31 -23.16
C PRO A 659 38.24 -55.98 -21.70
N ARG A 660 36.94 -55.94 -21.36
CA ARG A 660 36.43 -55.65 -20.02
C ARG A 660 35.92 -56.93 -19.36
N ALA A 661 36.14 -57.05 -18.05
CA ALA A 661 35.57 -58.16 -17.28
C ALA A 661 34.10 -57.88 -16.98
N LEU A 662 33.24 -58.85 -17.30
CA LEU A 662 31.80 -58.77 -17.04
C LEU A 662 31.42 -59.69 -15.88
N TYR A 663 30.50 -59.21 -15.07
CA TYR A 663 29.94 -59.95 -13.95
C TYR A 663 28.41 -60.02 -14.10
N SER A 664 27.80 -61.15 -13.79
CA SER A 664 26.36 -61.27 -13.65
C SER A 664 25.97 -61.10 -12.18
N LEU A 665 24.79 -60.52 -11.95
CA LEU A 665 24.23 -60.35 -10.61
C LEU A 665 23.36 -61.57 -10.26
N LYS A 666 23.64 -62.19 -9.11
CA LYS A 666 22.87 -63.35 -8.65
C LYS A 666 21.51 -62.89 -8.13
N THR A 667 20.44 -63.47 -8.66
CA THR A 667 19.08 -63.15 -8.25
C THR A 667 18.83 -63.60 -6.82
N SER A 668 18.43 -62.69 -5.92
CA SER A 668 18.04 -63.07 -4.54
C SER A 668 16.60 -63.59 -4.53
N GLY A 669 16.41 -64.85 -4.88
CA GLY A 669 15.10 -65.51 -4.80
C GLY A 669 15.13 -66.88 -5.46
N LYS A 670 14.53 -67.89 -4.81
CA LYS A 670 14.39 -69.28 -5.29
C LYS A 670 13.82 -69.32 -6.72
N VAL A 671 14.68 -69.44 -7.73
CA VAL A 671 14.31 -70.02 -9.03
C VAL A 671 14.87 -71.42 -9.03
N ALA A 672 14.00 -72.38 -8.72
CA ALA A 672 14.30 -73.79 -8.88
C ALA A 672 14.53 -74.09 -10.36
N GLN A 673 15.68 -74.74 -10.64
CA GLN A 673 15.94 -75.66 -11.75
C GLN A 673 15.23 -75.38 -13.08
N LEU A 674 15.93 -74.70 -13.99
CA LEU A 674 15.64 -74.76 -15.42
C LEU A 674 16.90 -74.96 -16.28
N PHE A 675 17.96 -75.57 -15.76
CA PHE A 675 19.04 -76.11 -16.61
C PHE A 675 19.63 -77.37 -15.93
N PRO A 676 19.69 -78.54 -16.61
CA PRO A 676 20.34 -79.72 -16.05
C PRO A 676 21.86 -79.49 -15.98
N GLU A 677 22.43 -79.80 -14.82
CA GLU A 677 23.87 -79.92 -14.63
C GLU A 677 24.43 -80.90 -15.67
N HIS A 678 25.37 -80.43 -16.49
CA HIS A 678 26.21 -81.33 -17.27
C HIS A 678 27.16 -82.02 -16.28
N LYS A 679 26.73 -83.17 -15.76
CA LYS A 679 27.61 -84.09 -15.03
C LYS A 679 28.73 -84.54 -15.96
N SER A 680 29.96 -84.20 -15.60
CA SER A 680 31.15 -84.90 -16.06
C SER A 680 31.36 -86.14 -15.19
N GLU A 681 31.05 -87.31 -15.73
CA GLU A 681 31.52 -88.64 -15.29
C GLU A 681 32.01 -89.33 -16.56
N HIS A 682 33.12 -90.06 -16.65
CA HIS A 682 34.37 -90.16 -15.91
C HIS A 682 35.29 -91.07 -16.79
N SER A 683 36.61 -91.02 -16.54
CA SER A 683 37.65 -92.00 -16.88
C SER A 683 38.01 -92.31 -18.35
N GLY A 684 39.26 -91.96 -18.67
CA GLY A 684 40.08 -92.35 -19.81
C GLY A 684 41.43 -91.67 -19.71
#